data_AF-A0A7V2HKJ3-F1
#
_entry.id   AF-A0A7V2HKJ3-F1
#
_cell.length_a   1.000
_cell.length_b   1.000
_cell.length_c   1.000
_cell.angle_alpha   90.00
_cell.angle_beta   90.00
_cell.angle_gamma   90.00
#
_symmetry.space_group_name_H-M   'P 1'
#
loop_
_entity.id
_entity.type
_entity.pdbx_description
1 polymer ?
#
loop_
_entity_poly.entity_id
_entity_poly.type
_entity_poly.pdbx_seq_one_letter_code
_entity_poly.pdbx_strand_id
1 'polypeptide(L)'
;MLSRDWKFHKNTYDFVVVGSGYGGAITAARLASADLNPKPSICVLERGKEWTVGSFPDTTLGWTSHLRNALDPLGLIEILTYPDISIIKGSGLGGTSLINANVAIVPDKEVFEQDGWPAAVTLDELMPYYRLARETLAANPHPRAHQLPKVQALERRARQLGLSAEALDIVVTFADRVNAQGVEQKACTDCGDCVTGCNVGAKNTLYMNYLPLAARHGAEIYTHAEVETVEKDGNGWKVHGRYWKSKVKSEKFTLSAGNVILAAGSVNSTEILLRSADRHKLPLSPAIGTKFGGNGDFFGLSYNGDYETRVLGFGTRPPNDHAKNNGPGPSIVAAIRYAAGQTLHKRFTVEDLSFPGAFIRPAQGFFAAAPGKEDTDANDEKEELARVHRDAQLINPDPYHPDGALNHTMLYLCMGYDDQRGYFIYQKDRVRIAWPGAGSQPVFGMINEELRRHARSQGASFLANPVWRVGLLQPAHLVTAHPMGGCTMGEDYIAGVVDQFGRVFSGDGAVHRGLFVADGAVVPAALGVNPFLTISAIAERIAARKIRDMKGDPYPEAPKKVTFAKVSAADAIRMSETELERVFERAETLPLASMENKGGRQVDLATRTVHNDEYWKGFFPKGHVLNAMSAALFTCFRKEFFPGAGGKGMEGITSDTDGFIRAKNTLEFIDTEKLKDRGNLKPGRYILLRYTEPQWSGFYDVFKAINDELLIGRVYFGEFPHGLRMFTFPMVRRYGFSEITIADHHQLWSEGAAPRKEDLEGVWRMNTISNANHAGGVAYLAFENKPGGSFEARFQLMGLMEGLVLPRFLQDHFRLNDFTVFHDEIRKLDDDLMIGKWVTEIPAGIQGIPMDLGIFHREEIAPGGRQLFGFYYLLERTEAGRPPTNTLLRPLLDTALPKGIGMKFDERMEGHFWAGQSAPSPDRAGDLTIARRDTAGVPECSFKVTMSIGDVNEFVESADHEARLEGSISFGEFLGQRSVTYRIDERRSYFNYLRVNSETGEAEMRYFIEFPTPEGRRFLLEGRKYMQKDEKGVREILPDYTTLYTHLYELAADGKKELGTGLLKFRTFEDLFAVGNLAGFLASFRVTGTNDPRVQLMAQMRFLAFTGQFVQREYDPLALPIRTEAAGGGG
;
A
#
# COMPACT_ATOMS: atom_id res chain seq x y z
N MET A 1 1.19 -45.75 3.65
CA MET A 1 0.00 -44.92 3.90
C MET A 1 0.01 -44.49 5.34
N LEU A 2 -0.30 -43.22 5.60
CA LEU A 2 -0.34 -42.61 6.93
C LEU A 2 -1.73 -42.70 7.57
N SER A 3 -2.79 -42.70 6.75
CA SER A 3 -4.15 -42.82 7.25
C SER A 3 -4.45 -44.23 7.77
N ARG A 4 -5.28 -44.31 8.81
CA ARG A 4 -5.78 -45.55 9.40
C ARG A 4 -7.17 -45.86 8.83
N ASP A 5 -7.51 -47.14 8.81
CA ASP A 5 -8.87 -47.57 8.48
C ASP A 5 -9.85 -47.00 9.53
N TRP A 6 -10.89 -46.32 9.05
CA TRP A 6 -11.91 -45.66 9.86
C TRP A 6 -12.51 -46.57 10.93
N LYS A 7 -12.62 -47.89 10.70
CA LYS A 7 -13.20 -48.82 11.70
C LYS A 7 -12.43 -48.86 13.03
N PHE A 8 -11.19 -48.36 13.06
CA PHE A 8 -10.35 -48.32 14.26
C PHE A 8 -10.42 -46.98 15.00
N HIS A 9 -11.30 -46.06 14.62
CA HIS A 9 -11.47 -44.81 15.37
C HIS A 9 -11.97 -45.09 16.78
N LYS A 10 -11.44 -44.34 17.75
CA LYS A 10 -11.98 -44.26 19.11
C LYS A 10 -13.16 -43.28 19.15
N ASN A 11 -14.05 -43.45 20.12
CA ASN A 11 -15.14 -42.51 20.36
C ASN A 11 -14.69 -41.25 21.13
N THR A 12 -13.50 -41.28 21.74
CA THR A 12 -13.02 -40.19 22.60
C THR A 12 -11.52 -39.95 22.38
N TYR A 13 -11.15 -38.68 22.30
CA TYR A 13 -9.77 -38.21 22.18
C TYR A 13 -9.52 -36.99 23.08
N ASP A 14 -8.27 -36.75 23.47
CA ASP A 14 -7.88 -35.51 24.14
C ASP A 14 -7.87 -34.33 23.17
N PHE A 15 -7.48 -34.59 21.92
CA PHE A 15 -7.48 -33.63 20.82
C PHE A 15 -8.10 -34.21 19.55
N VAL A 16 -9.02 -33.46 18.94
CA VAL A 16 -9.46 -33.65 17.56
C VAL A 16 -9.00 -32.46 16.74
N VAL A 17 -8.16 -32.70 15.74
CA VAL A 17 -7.66 -31.72 14.78
C VAL A 17 -8.44 -31.88 13.48
N VAL A 18 -9.13 -30.83 13.07
CA VAL A 18 -10.02 -30.84 11.90
C VAL A 18 -9.29 -30.21 10.72
N GLY A 19 -8.95 -31.03 9.73
CA GLY A 19 -8.15 -30.64 8.57
C GLY A 19 -6.66 -30.97 8.74
N SER A 20 -6.03 -31.33 7.62
CA SER A 20 -4.63 -31.77 7.59
C SER A 20 -3.70 -30.82 6.81
N GLY A 21 -4.13 -29.57 6.60
CA GLY A 21 -3.29 -28.50 6.06
C GLY A 21 -2.24 -28.02 7.06
N TYR A 22 -1.56 -26.89 6.75
CA TYR A 22 -0.43 -26.38 7.55
C TYR A 22 -0.74 -26.31 9.04
N GLY A 23 -1.83 -25.64 9.41
CA GLY A 23 -2.28 -25.54 10.80
C GLY A 23 -2.47 -26.87 11.51
N GLY A 24 -3.16 -27.81 10.85
CA GLY A 24 -3.54 -29.09 11.44
C GLY A 24 -2.36 -30.05 11.55
N ALA A 25 -1.56 -30.16 10.49
CA ALA A 25 -0.38 -31.01 10.49
C ALA A 25 0.64 -30.57 11.55
N ILE A 26 0.89 -29.25 11.66
CA ILE A 26 1.85 -28.67 12.60
C ILE A 26 1.38 -28.87 14.04
N THR A 27 0.14 -28.45 14.35
CA THR A 27 -0.38 -28.58 15.71
C THR A 27 -0.44 -30.04 16.16
N ALA A 28 -0.89 -30.96 15.31
CA ALA A 28 -0.88 -32.40 15.60
C ALA A 28 0.54 -32.94 15.83
N ALA A 29 1.50 -32.58 14.98
CA ALA A 29 2.88 -33.04 15.10
C ALA A 29 3.55 -32.57 16.39
N ARG A 30 3.37 -31.29 16.74
CA ARG A 30 3.96 -30.71 17.95
C ARG A 30 3.31 -31.24 19.21
N LEU A 31 1.98 -31.35 19.27
CA LEU A 31 1.29 -31.96 20.41
C LEU A 31 1.65 -33.44 20.58
N ALA A 32 1.77 -34.20 19.49
CA ALA A 32 2.15 -35.62 19.54
C ALA A 32 3.61 -35.82 19.95
N SER A 33 4.52 -34.95 19.50
CA SER A 33 5.96 -35.06 19.82
C SER A 33 6.34 -34.43 21.15
N ALA A 34 5.45 -33.65 21.78
CA ALA A 34 5.71 -33.03 23.06
C ALA A 34 5.92 -34.06 24.17
N ASP A 35 6.91 -33.78 25.02
CA ASP A 35 7.17 -34.53 26.25
C ASP A 35 6.11 -34.15 27.32
N LEU A 36 4.97 -34.83 27.26
CA LEU A 36 3.80 -34.68 28.12
C LEU A 36 3.49 -36.02 28.79
N ASN A 37 3.17 -35.98 30.09
CA ASN A 37 2.80 -37.16 30.86
C ASN A 37 1.51 -36.89 31.67
N PRO A 38 0.39 -37.59 31.40
CA PRO A 38 0.22 -38.59 30.34
C PRO A 38 0.27 -37.97 28.95
N LYS A 39 0.64 -38.79 27.96
CA LYS A 39 0.66 -38.39 26.55
C LYS A 39 -0.77 -38.26 26.02
N PRO A 40 -1.15 -37.13 25.40
CA PRO A 40 -2.52 -36.95 24.90
C PRO A 40 -2.80 -37.84 23.68
N SER A 41 -4.03 -38.34 23.59
CA SER A 41 -4.57 -38.98 22.41
C SER A 41 -5.02 -37.94 21.37
N ILE A 42 -4.52 -38.07 20.13
CA ILE A 42 -4.72 -37.07 19.07
C ILE A 42 -5.31 -37.74 17.84
N CYS A 43 -6.40 -37.17 17.34
CA CYS A 43 -7.07 -37.59 16.11
C CYS A 43 -7.04 -36.46 15.07
N VAL A 44 -6.54 -36.73 13.87
CA VAL A 44 -6.59 -35.80 12.72
C VAL A 44 -7.65 -36.29 11.75
N LEU A 45 -8.62 -35.44 11.44
CA LEU A 45 -9.72 -35.72 10.51
C LEU A 45 -9.54 -34.92 9.22
N GLU A 46 -9.37 -35.61 8.10
CA GLU A 46 -9.27 -35.02 6.77
C GLU A 46 -10.48 -35.43 5.92
N ARG A 47 -11.15 -34.47 5.29
CA ARG A 47 -12.32 -34.75 4.46
C ARG A 47 -11.96 -35.36 3.11
N GLY A 48 -10.78 -35.08 2.57
CA GLY A 48 -10.27 -35.60 1.32
C GLY A 48 -9.56 -36.96 1.46
N LYS A 49 -8.95 -37.41 0.35
CA LYS A 49 -8.21 -38.68 0.27
C LYS A 49 -6.74 -38.53 0.68
N GLU A 50 -6.10 -39.65 0.97
CA GLU A 50 -4.64 -39.76 0.94
C GLU A 50 -4.19 -39.97 -0.51
N TRP A 51 -3.61 -38.93 -1.12
CA TRP A 51 -3.11 -38.97 -2.49
C TRP A 51 -1.65 -39.41 -2.50
N THR A 52 -1.32 -40.40 -3.32
CA THR A 52 0.03 -40.95 -3.43
C THR A 52 0.84 -40.21 -4.50
N VAL A 53 2.15 -40.15 -4.33
CA VAL A 53 3.06 -39.70 -5.41
C VAL A 53 2.77 -40.53 -6.67
N GLY A 54 2.60 -39.87 -7.82
CA GLY A 54 2.25 -40.50 -9.09
C GLY A 54 0.75 -40.50 -9.41
N SER A 55 -0.13 -40.13 -8.47
CA SER A 55 -1.59 -40.05 -8.72
C SER A 55 -2.12 -38.64 -9.02
N PHE A 56 -1.26 -37.63 -9.09
CA PHE A 56 -1.69 -36.24 -9.32
C PHE A 56 -1.99 -36.00 -10.80
N PRO A 57 -2.98 -35.15 -11.13
CA PRO A 57 -3.37 -34.91 -12.51
C PRO A 57 -2.30 -34.13 -13.29
N ASP A 58 -1.86 -34.69 -14.42
CA ASP A 58 -0.95 -34.07 -15.39
C ASP A 58 -1.59 -33.87 -16.78
N THR A 59 -2.88 -34.18 -16.90
CA THR A 59 -3.71 -33.95 -18.11
C THR A 59 -4.95 -33.14 -17.77
N THR A 60 -5.53 -32.44 -18.74
CA THR A 60 -6.77 -31.66 -18.55
C THR A 60 -7.94 -32.52 -18.06
N LEU A 61 -8.15 -33.69 -18.68
CA LEU A 61 -9.21 -34.63 -18.25
C LEU A 61 -8.91 -35.23 -16.86
N GLY A 62 -7.64 -35.51 -16.58
CA GLY A 62 -7.20 -35.90 -15.24
C GLY A 62 -7.59 -34.83 -14.23
N TRP A 63 -7.23 -33.57 -14.48
CA TRP A 63 -7.53 -32.45 -13.59
C TRP A 63 -9.02 -32.26 -13.34
N THR A 64 -9.87 -32.32 -14.38
CA THR A 64 -11.32 -32.22 -14.22
C THR A 64 -11.91 -33.37 -13.41
N SER A 65 -11.37 -34.59 -13.55
CA SER A 65 -11.78 -35.75 -12.74
C SER A 65 -11.37 -35.68 -11.26
N HIS A 66 -10.44 -34.77 -10.92
CA HIS A 66 -9.98 -34.50 -9.56
C HIS A 66 -10.71 -33.32 -8.90
N LEU A 67 -11.66 -32.68 -9.59
CA LEU A 67 -12.47 -31.62 -9.00
C LEU A 67 -13.39 -32.16 -7.91
N ARG A 68 -13.32 -31.53 -6.73
CA ARG A 68 -14.29 -31.72 -5.66
C ARG A 68 -15.57 -30.98 -6.02
N ASN A 69 -16.68 -31.70 -6.03
CA ASN A 69 -18.01 -31.15 -6.27
C ASN A 69 -19.07 -32.07 -5.65
N ALA A 70 -20.36 -31.80 -5.90
CA ALA A 70 -21.44 -32.60 -5.34
C ALA A 70 -21.45 -34.07 -5.82
N LEU A 71 -20.88 -34.37 -6.99
CA LEU A 71 -20.78 -35.73 -7.55
C LEU A 71 -19.51 -36.46 -7.09
N ASP A 72 -18.43 -35.72 -6.83
CA ASP A 72 -17.20 -36.25 -6.22
C ASP A 72 -16.82 -35.45 -4.97
N PRO A 73 -17.39 -35.79 -3.80
CA PRO A 73 -17.03 -35.16 -2.53
C PRO A 73 -15.66 -35.60 -2.02
N LEU A 74 -14.86 -36.35 -2.79
CA LEU A 74 -13.51 -36.77 -2.42
C LEU A 74 -12.46 -36.27 -3.44
N GLY A 75 -12.82 -35.33 -4.32
CA GLY A 75 -11.88 -34.68 -5.23
C GLY A 75 -10.76 -33.92 -4.52
N LEU A 76 -9.62 -33.76 -5.19
CA LEU A 76 -8.42 -33.08 -4.69
C LEU A 76 -8.55 -31.56 -4.75
N ILE A 77 -9.19 -31.01 -5.79
CA ILE A 77 -9.15 -29.57 -6.10
C ILE A 77 -10.56 -29.01 -5.96
N GLU A 78 -10.74 -28.03 -5.09
CA GLU A 78 -12.02 -27.35 -4.91
C GLU A 78 -11.90 -25.90 -5.39
N ILE A 79 -12.83 -25.50 -6.25
CA ILE A 79 -12.96 -24.13 -6.74
C ILE A 79 -14.28 -23.58 -6.22
N LEU A 80 -14.20 -22.51 -5.44
CA LEU A 80 -15.36 -21.81 -4.88
C LEU A 80 -15.49 -20.47 -5.59
N THR A 81 -16.54 -20.30 -6.39
CA THR A 81 -16.79 -19.05 -7.14
C THR A 81 -17.92 -18.25 -6.49
N TYR A 82 -17.60 -17.01 -6.11
CA TYR A 82 -18.53 -16.03 -5.58
C TYR A 82 -18.63 -14.83 -6.54
N PRO A 83 -19.51 -13.83 -6.33
CA PRO A 83 -19.64 -12.71 -7.27
C PRO A 83 -18.34 -11.93 -7.50
N ASP A 84 -17.59 -11.62 -6.44
CA ASP A 84 -16.42 -10.74 -6.52
C ASP A 84 -15.09 -11.50 -6.62
N ILE A 85 -15.05 -12.77 -6.19
CA ILE A 85 -13.83 -13.56 -6.06
C ILE A 85 -14.05 -15.06 -6.23
N SER A 86 -13.08 -15.75 -6.83
CA SER A 86 -12.96 -17.20 -6.85
C SER A 86 -11.78 -17.67 -6.00
N ILE A 87 -11.97 -18.77 -5.28
CA ILE A 87 -10.96 -19.38 -4.40
C ILE A 87 -10.56 -20.75 -4.94
N ILE A 88 -9.26 -21.03 -5.01
CA ILE A 88 -8.72 -22.34 -5.38
C ILE A 88 -8.03 -22.95 -4.16
N LYS A 89 -8.39 -24.18 -3.78
CA LYS A 89 -7.84 -24.87 -2.61
C LYS A 89 -7.77 -26.39 -2.75
N GLY A 90 -6.84 -27.00 -2.01
CA GLY A 90 -6.67 -28.45 -1.96
C GLY A 90 -7.55 -29.14 -0.92
N SER A 91 -7.92 -30.40 -1.19
CA SER A 91 -8.74 -31.26 -0.33
C SER A 91 -8.17 -32.69 -0.33
N GLY A 92 -7.36 -33.01 0.67
CA GLY A 92 -6.65 -34.28 0.78
C GLY A 92 -5.67 -34.24 1.94
N LEU A 93 -5.07 -35.38 2.27
CA LEU A 93 -4.13 -35.50 3.39
C LEU A 93 -2.88 -34.64 3.13
N GLY A 94 -2.81 -33.47 3.76
CA GLY A 94 -1.83 -32.40 3.50
C GLY A 94 -2.44 -31.08 2.99
N GLY A 95 -3.74 -31.02 2.75
CA GLY A 95 -4.47 -29.83 2.30
C GLY A 95 -3.89 -29.20 1.03
N THR A 96 -3.88 -27.86 0.98
CA THR A 96 -3.36 -27.11 -0.18
C THR A 96 -1.85 -27.27 -0.39
N SER A 97 -1.07 -27.82 0.56
CA SER A 97 0.34 -28.14 0.29
C SER A 97 0.51 -29.13 -0.86
N LEU A 98 -0.52 -29.94 -1.15
CA LEU A 98 -0.52 -30.86 -2.28
C LEU A 98 -0.48 -30.11 -3.63
N ILE A 99 -1.10 -28.93 -3.73
CA ILE A 99 -1.34 -28.21 -5.00
C ILE A 99 -0.87 -26.74 -5.01
N ASN A 100 -0.08 -26.29 -4.03
CA ASN A 100 0.50 -24.93 -4.04
C ASN A 100 1.84 -24.85 -4.79
N ALA A 101 2.41 -23.64 -4.89
CA ALA A 101 3.66 -23.37 -5.60
C ALA A 101 4.95 -23.51 -4.77
N ASN A 102 4.88 -23.87 -3.48
CA ASN A 102 6.02 -24.07 -2.56
C ASN A 102 6.78 -22.85 -2.03
N VAL A 103 6.34 -21.62 -2.33
CA VAL A 103 7.07 -20.40 -1.97
C VAL A 103 6.97 -20.03 -0.48
N ALA A 104 8.11 -19.99 0.21
CA ALA A 104 8.22 -19.71 1.64
C ALA A 104 8.87 -18.33 1.89
N ILE A 105 8.06 -17.30 2.05
CA ILE A 105 8.54 -15.91 2.28
C ILE A 105 8.10 -15.41 3.65
N VAL A 106 8.98 -14.64 4.31
CA VAL A 106 8.65 -13.87 5.51
C VAL A 106 8.14 -12.49 5.08
N PRO A 107 6.94 -12.05 5.52
CA PRO A 107 6.40 -10.74 5.16
C PRO A 107 7.21 -9.59 5.77
N ASP A 108 6.99 -8.38 5.27
CA ASP A 108 7.57 -7.15 5.83
C ASP A 108 7.16 -6.95 7.29
N LYS A 109 7.99 -6.26 8.08
CA LYS A 109 7.72 -6.00 9.50
C LYS A 109 6.43 -5.20 9.68
N GLU A 110 6.22 -4.20 8.83
CA GLU A 110 5.07 -3.29 8.86
C GLU A 110 3.75 -4.05 8.67
N VAL A 111 3.77 -5.27 8.13
CA VAL A 111 2.57 -6.12 7.99
C VAL A 111 1.92 -6.40 9.35
N PHE A 112 2.73 -6.59 10.40
CA PHE A 112 2.26 -6.86 11.77
C PHE A 112 1.87 -5.59 12.53
N GLU A 113 2.10 -4.42 11.94
CA GLU A 113 1.73 -3.11 12.49
C GLU A 113 0.34 -2.67 11.98
N GLN A 114 -0.26 -3.43 11.06
CA GLN A 114 -1.61 -3.19 10.55
C GLN A 114 -2.69 -3.41 11.61
N ASP A 115 -3.78 -2.65 11.50
CA ASP A 115 -4.99 -2.60 12.36
C ASP A 115 -5.62 -3.94 12.76
N GLY A 116 -5.33 -5.00 12.00
CA GLY A 116 -5.87 -6.34 12.23
C GLY A 116 -5.12 -7.15 13.29
N TRP A 117 -3.81 -6.92 13.47
CA TRP A 117 -2.98 -7.77 14.31
C TRP A 117 -3.09 -7.40 15.79
N PRO A 118 -3.14 -8.38 16.71
CA PRO A 118 -2.98 -8.09 18.13
C PRO A 118 -1.58 -7.51 18.40
N ALA A 119 -1.47 -6.48 19.25
CA ALA A 119 -0.19 -5.82 19.53
C ALA A 119 0.95 -6.75 20.00
N ALA A 120 0.60 -7.88 20.62
CA ALA A 120 1.55 -8.90 21.07
C ALA A 120 2.09 -9.81 19.95
N VAL A 121 1.55 -9.72 18.73
CA VAL A 121 1.96 -10.54 17.58
C VAL A 121 2.78 -9.67 16.63
N THR A 122 4.07 -9.60 16.88
CA THR A 122 5.03 -8.86 16.05
C THR A 122 5.88 -9.81 15.21
N LEU A 123 6.57 -9.28 14.19
CA LEU A 123 7.52 -10.08 13.40
C LEU A 123 8.60 -10.71 14.30
N ASP A 124 9.14 -9.94 15.24
CA ASP A 124 10.21 -10.41 16.14
C ASP A 124 9.76 -11.58 17.02
N GLU A 125 8.53 -11.51 17.55
CA GLU A 125 7.91 -12.60 18.32
C GLU A 125 7.66 -13.84 17.46
N LEU A 126 7.32 -13.67 16.18
CA LEU A 126 7.06 -14.78 15.27
C LEU A 126 8.34 -15.38 14.66
N MET A 127 9.45 -14.64 14.62
CA MET A 127 10.66 -15.04 13.90
C MET A 127 11.24 -16.39 14.31
N PRO A 128 11.28 -16.79 15.60
CA PRO A 128 11.70 -18.13 15.99
C PRO A 128 10.84 -19.23 15.37
N TYR A 129 9.52 -18.99 15.25
CA TYR A 129 8.58 -19.94 14.66
C TYR A 129 8.66 -19.97 13.14
N TYR A 130 8.96 -18.83 12.49
CA TYR A 130 9.31 -18.80 11.06
C TYR A 130 10.52 -19.67 10.76
N ARG A 131 11.59 -19.55 11.56
CA ARG A 131 12.81 -20.37 11.41
C ARG A 131 12.49 -21.85 11.58
N LEU A 132 11.78 -22.21 12.65
CA LEU A 132 11.39 -23.60 12.92
C LEU A 132 10.54 -24.20 11.79
N ALA A 133 9.57 -23.44 11.28
CA ALA A 133 8.73 -23.87 10.16
C ALA A 133 9.55 -24.05 8.88
N ARG A 134 10.40 -23.07 8.54
CA ARG A 134 11.31 -23.12 7.38
C ARG A 134 12.22 -24.34 7.43
N GLU A 135 12.82 -24.62 8.58
CA GLU A 135 13.68 -25.80 8.81
C GLU A 135 12.91 -27.11 8.65
N THR A 136 11.74 -27.23 9.27
CA THR A 136 10.93 -28.47 9.22
C THR A 136 10.38 -28.74 7.82
N LEU A 137 10.00 -27.68 7.09
CA LEU A 137 9.57 -27.76 5.69
C LEU A 137 10.76 -27.94 4.71
N ALA A 138 12.00 -27.73 5.18
CA ALA A 138 13.23 -27.75 4.39
C ALA A 138 13.17 -26.80 3.18
N ALA A 139 12.74 -25.55 3.39
CA ALA A 139 12.67 -24.54 2.34
C ALA A 139 14.06 -23.95 2.03
N ASN A 140 14.44 -24.00 0.75
CA ASN A 140 15.74 -23.55 0.24
C ASN A 140 15.60 -22.99 -1.18
N PRO A 141 16.51 -22.12 -1.66
CA PRO A 141 16.46 -21.64 -3.02
C PRO A 141 16.82 -22.72 -4.03
N HIS A 142 16.34 -22.56 -5.27
CA HIS A 142 16.73 -23.42 -6.37
C HIS A 142 18.24 -23.27 -6.68
N PRO A 143 19.04 -24.36 -6.74
CA PRO A 143 20.50 -24.28 -6.91
C PRO A 143 20.97 -23.56 -8.20
N ARG A 144 20.11 -23.53 -9.22
CA ARG A 144 20.37 -22.89 -10.52
C ARG A 144 19.36 -21.79 -10.84
N ALA A 145 18.76 -21.13 -9.84
CA ALA A 145 17.65 -20.19 -10.01
C ALA A 145 17.88 -19.18 -11.16
N HIS A 146 18.99 -18.45 -11.12
CA HIS A 146 19.34 -17.43 -12.12
C HIS A 146 19.71 -17.98 -13.52
N GLN A 147 19.81 -19.30 -13.68
CA GLN A 147 20.08 -19.95 -14.97
C GLN A 147 18.79 -20.36 -15.69
N LEU A 148 17.63 -20.28 -15.03
CA LEU A 148 16.34 -20.63 -15.63
C LEU A 148 15.84 -19.49 -16.53
N PRO A 149 15.38 -19.78 -17.77
CA PRO A 149 14.99 -18.72 -18.71
C PRO A 149 13.87 -17.79 -18.19
N LYS A 150 12.86 -18.31 -17.49
CA LYS A 150 11.82 -17.49 -16.85
C LYS A 150 12.36 -16.53 -15.78
N VAL A 151 13.41 -16.91 -15.06
CA VAL A 151 14.06 -16.03 -14.06
C VAL A 151 14.90 -14.96 -14.77
N GLN A 152 15.54 -15.32 -15.90
CA GLN A 152 16.21 -14.34 -16.75
C GLN A 152 15.24 -13.33 -17.38
N ALA A 153 14.01 -13.75 -17.69
CA ALA A 153 12.95 -12.85 -18.13
C ALA A 153 12.55 -11.83 -17.04
N LEU A 154 12.36 -12.28 -15.78
CA LEU A 154 12.18 -11.37 -14.63
C LEU A 154 13.37 -10.42 -14.45
N GLU A 155 14.59 -10.95 -14.54
CA GLU A 155 15.84 -10.19 -14.36
C GLU A 155 15.96 -9.02 -15.37
N ARG A 156 15.40 -9.14 -16.58
CA ARG A 156 15.36 -8.03 -17.56
C ARG A 156 14.63 -6.82 -17.01
N ARG A 157 13.46 -7.02 -16.40
CA ARG A 157 12.73 -5.92 -15.75
C ARG A 157 13.43 -5.46 -14.47
N ALA A 158 13.97 -6.39 -13.68
CA ALA A 158 14.69 -6.04 -12.45
C ALA A 158 15.86 -5.08 -12.71
N ARG A 159 16.67 -5.36 -13.75
CA ARG A 159 17.82 -4.50 -14.11
C ARG A 159 17.44 -3.09 -14.51
N GLN A 160 16.31 -2.90 -15.19
CA GLN A 160 15.80 -1.57 -15.53
C GLN A 160 15.44 -0.74 -14.28
N LEU A 161 15.15 -1.40 -13.17
CA LEU A 161 14.85 -0.80 -11.87
C LEU A 161 16.09 -0.62 -10.98
N GLY A 162 17.28 -1.02 -11.45
CA GLY A 162 18.49 -1.08 -10.62
C GLY A 162 18.43 -2.20 -9.56
N LEU A 163 17.61 -3.22 -9.79
CA LEU A 163 17.40 -4.38 -8.90
C LEU A 163 17.88 -5.67 -9.57
N SER A 164 17.82 -6.77 -8.82
CA SER A 164 17.97 -8.14 -9.33
C SER A 164 16.78 -8.99 -8.89
N ALA A 165 16.42 -9.98 -9.69
CA ALA A 165 15.39 -10.96 -9.31
C ALA A 165 15.89 -11.82 -8.14
N GLU A 166 15.12 -11.86 -7.05
CA GLU A 166 15.45 -12.60 -5.83
C GLU A 166 15.11 -14.09 -6.01
N ALA A 167 16.06 -14.99 -5.77
CA ALA A 167 15.79 -16.42 -5.71
C ALA A 167 15.06 -16.76 -4.39
N LEU A 168 13.87 -17.35 -4.50
CA LEU A 168 12.99 -17.59 -3.35
C LEU A 168 13.31 -18.91 -2.66
N ASP A 169 13.16 -18.95 -1.34
CA ASP A 169 13.08 -20.20 -0.60
C ASP A 169 11.83 -20.99 -1.03
N ILE A 170 12.05 -22.21 -1.52
CA ILE A 170 10.97 -23.11 -1.94
C ILE A 170 11.04 -24.47 -1.23
N VAL A 171 9.86 -25.02 -0.94
CA VAL A 171 9.63 -26.27 -0.20
C VAL A 171 9.77 -27.48 -1.14
N VAL A 172 10.97 -27.66 -1.70
CA VAL A 172 11.32 -28.69 -2.69
C VAL A 172 12.70 -29.27 -2.39
N THR A 173 12.94 -30.55 -2.68
CA THR A 173 14.28 -31.16 -2.61
C THR A 173 14.92 -31.30 -3.98
N PHE A 174 16.24 -31.10 -4.04
CA PHE A 174 17.05 -31.18 -5.27
C PHE A 174 18.04 -32.35 -5.25
N ALA A 175 17.87 -33.28 -4.32
CA ALA A 175 18.69 -34.48 -4.20
C ALA A 175 17.82 -35.70 -3.86
N ASP A 176 18.20 -36.85 -4.41
CA ASP A 176 17.67 -38.14 -3.97
C ASP A 176 18.12 -38.38 -2.52
N ARG A 177 17.15 -38.56 -1.61
CA ARG A 177 17.45 -38.72 -0.18
C ARG A 177 16.33 -39.43 0.58
N VAL A 178 16.65 -39.92 1.76
CA VAL A 178 15.66 -40.15 2.83
C VAL A 178 15.67 -38.92 3.73
N ASN A 179 14.51 -38.33 3.98
CA ASN A 179 14.42 -37.10 4.77
C ASN A 179 14.42 -37.37 6.28
N ALA A 180 14.42 -36.31 7.09
CA ALA A 180 14.48 -36.40 8.56
C ALA A 180 13.32 -37.19 9.20
N GLN A 181 12.22 -37.40 8.46
CA GLN A 181 11.07 -38.18 8.93
C GLN A 181 11.03 -39.61 8.38
N GLY A 182 12.10 -40.04 7.69
CA GLY A 182 12.21 -41.39 7.13
C GLY A 182 11.47 -41.58 5.82
N VAL A 183 11.07 -40.50 5.14
CA VAL A 183 10.36 -40.57 3.86
C VAL A 183 11.37 -40.49 2.71
N GLU A 184 11.30 -41.44 1.78
CA GLU A 184 12.08 -41.41 0.54
C GLU A 184 11.62 -40.27 -0.37
N GLN A 185 12.58 -39.50 -0.89
CA GLN A 185 12.35 -38.38 -1.79
C GLN A 185 13.29 -38.46 -2.99
N LYS A 186 12.75 -38.08 -4.15
CA LYS A 186 13.52 -37.91 -5.37
C LYS A 186 13.88 -36.45 -5.59
N ALA A 187 15.01 -36.20 -6.24
CA ALA A 187 15.40 -34.87 -6.67
C ALA A 187 14.34 -34.29 -7.61
N CYS A 188 14.07 -32.99 -7.48
CA CYS A 188 13.23 -32.26 -8.42
C CYS A 188 13.78 -32.39 -9.84
N THR A 189 12.89 -32.66 -10.80
CA THR A 189 13.21 -32.78 -12.22
C THR A 189 12.84 -31.52 -13.00
N ASP A 190 12.59 -30.39 -12.34
CA ASP A 190 12.26 -29.12 -12.96
C ASP A 190 11.03 -29.18 -13.90
N CYS A 191 10.00 -29.95 -13.52
CA CYS A 191 8.86 -30.28 -14.37
C CYS A 191 7.73 -29.23 -14.44
N GLY A 192 7.74 -28.18 -13.62
CA GLY A 192 6.73 -27.10 -13.67
C GLY A 192 5.34 -27.40 -13.10
N ASP A 193 5.04 -28.63 -12.66
CA ASP A 193 3.68 -29.09 -12.30
C ASP A 193 3.30 -29.00 -10.80
N CYS A 194 3.99 -28.15 -10.02
CA CYS A 194 3.79 -28.10 -8.57
C CYS A 194 2.34 -27.78 -8.15
N VAL A 195 1.63 -26.99 -8.97
CA VAL A 195 0.28 -26.50 -8.70
C VAL A 195 -0.85 -27.48 -9.05
N THR A 196 -0.53 -28.59 -9.73
CA THR A 196 -1.46 -29.71 -9.93
C THR A 196 -1.09 -30.92 -9.08
N GLY A 197 0.14 -30.93 -8.55
CA GLY A 197 0.64 -31.90 -7.60
C GLY A 197 1.92 -32.57 -8.10
N CYS A 198 2.85 -32.86 -7.18
CA CYS A 198 4.16 -33.40 -7.55
C CYS A 198 4.12 -34.93 -7.70
N ASN A 199 4.19 -35.40 -8.95
CA ASN A 199 4.29 -36.83 -9.25
C ASN A 199 5.70 -37.42 -9.09
N VAL A 200 6.71 -36.59 -8.85
CA VAL A 200 8.12 -37.02 -8.65
C VAL A 200 8.40 -37.40 -7.19
N GLY A 201 7.69 -36.79 -6.24
CA GLY A 201 7.98 -36.92 -4.80
C GLY A 201 9.04 -35.95 -4.27
N ALA A 202 9.43 -34.95 -5.08
CA ALA A 202 10.42 -33.94 -4.71
C ALA A 202 9.86 -32.80 -3.84
N LYS A 203 8.56 -32.53 -3.96
CA LYS A 203 7.87 -31.47 -3.22
C LYS A 203 7.74 -31.86 -1.75
N ASN A 204 8.22 -31.02 -0.84
CA ASN A 204 8.13 -31.22 0.61
C ASN A 204 6.73 -30.87 1.14
N THR A 205 5.69 -31.51 0.58
CA THR A 205 4.31 -31.37 1.07
C THR A 205 4.22 -31.79 2.54
N LEU A 206 3.11 -31.51 3.21
CA LEU A 206 2.94 -31.89 4.61
C LEU A 206 3.00 -33.42 4.84
N TYR A 207 2.77 -34.19 3.78
CA TYR A 207 2.94 -35.64 3.73
C TYR A 207 4.41 -36.07 3.89
N MET A 208 5.37 -35.17 3.62
CA MET A 208 6.80 -35.45 3.70
C MET A 208 7.42 -35.02 5.03
N ASN A 209 6.73 -34.25 5.88
CA ASN A 209 7.30 -33.67 7.10
C ASN A 209 6.39 -33.83 8.33
N TYR A 210 5.47 -32.90 8.57
CA TYR A 210 4.68 -32.82 9.80
C TYR A 210 3.73 -34.00 10.00
N LEU A 211 3.08 -34.52 8.94
CA LEU A 211 2.14 -35.63 9.08
C LEU A 211 2.84 -36.95 9.45
N PRO A 212 3.95 -37.35 8.81
CA PRO A 212 4.77 -38.47 9.28
C PRO A 212 5.28 -38.28 10.72
N LEU A 213 5.70 -37.06 11.07
CA LEU A 213 6.14 -36.74 12.43
C LEU A 213 5.00 -36.98 13.44
N ALA A 214 3.80 -36.48 13.16
CA ALA A 214 2.62 -36.70 14.00
C ALA A 214 2.30 -38.20 14.16
N ALA A 215 2.24 -38.93 13.04
CA ALA A 215 1.90 -40.35 13.04
C ALA A 215 2.94 -41.20 13.81
N ARG A 216 4.24 -40.94 13.62
CA ARG A 216 5.32 -41.64 14.33
C ARG A 216 5.23 -41.45 15.84
N HIS A 217 4.74 -40.30 16.29
CA HIS A 217 4.54 -40.02 17.71
C HIS A 217 3.14 -40.40 18.23
N GLY A 218 2.32 -41.10 17.44
CA GLY A 218 1.08 -41.71 17.91
C GLY A 218 -0.20 -40.93 17.60
N ALA A 219 -0.15 -39.88 16.78
CA ALA A 219 -1.37 -39.26 16.27
C ALA A 219 -2.08 -40.21 15.28
N GLU A 220 -3.40 -40.32 15.41
CA GLU A 220 -4.23 -41.17 14.57
C GLU A 220 -4.86 -40.31 13.46
N ILE A 221 -4.63 -40.67 12.19
CA ILE A 221 -5.05 -39.88 11.03
C ILE A 221 -6.16 -40.64 10.29
N TYR A 222 -7.28 -39.97 10.01
CA TYR A 222 -8.39 -40.53 9.25
C TYR A 222 -8.78 -39.62 8.09
N THR A 223 -8.80 -40.18 6.88
CA THR A 223 -9.26 -39.51 5.66
C THR A 223 -10.75 -39.76 5.42
N HIS A 224 -11.35 -39.05 4.46
CA HIS A 224 -12.77 -39.11 4.13
C HIS A 224 -13.74 -38.66 5.24
N ALA A 225 -13.22 -38.07 6.33
CA ALA A 225 -13.98 -37.63 7.49
C ALA A 225 -14.22 -36.11 7.40
N GLU A 226 -15.41 -35.71 6.98
CA GLU A 226 -15.82 -34.32 6.86
C GLU A 226 -16.54 -33.87 8.14
N VAL A 227 -15.93 -32.96 8.89
CA VAL A 227 -16.55 -32.36 10.08
C VAL A 227 -17.54 -31.28 9.64
N GLU A 228 -18.76 -31.37 10.17
CA GLU A 228 -19.84 -30.43 9.86
C GLU A 228 -19.99 -29.37 10.97
N THR A 229 -19.96 -29.77 12.25
CA THR A 229 -20.17 -28.88 13.41
C THR A 229 -19.43 -29.36 14.65
N VAL A 230 -19.21 -28.45 15.59
CA VAL A 230 -18.77 -28.74 16.96
C VAL A 230 -19.86 -28.30 17.95
N GLU A 231 -20.06 -29.08 19.00
CA GLU A 231 -21.04 -28.81 20.07
C GLU A 231 -20.31 -28.82 21.42
N LYS A 232 -20.64 -27.87 22.30
CA LYS A 232 -20.06 -27.84 23.65
C LYS A 232 -20.68 -28.94 24.49
N ASP A 233 -19.87 -29.78 25.13
CA ASP A 233 -20.33 -30.89 25.98
C ASP A 233 -19.57 -30.91 27.31
N GLY A 234 -20.18 -30.30 28.34
CA GLY A 234 -19.54 -30.09 29.64
C GLY A 234 -18.20 -29.35 29.51
N ASN A 235 -17.11 -29.98 29.97
CA ASN A 235 -15.76 -29.42 29.85
C ASN A 235 -15.10 -29.72 28.49
N GLY A 236 -15.65 -30.61 27.69
CA GLY A 236 -15.15 -31.00 26.37
C GLY A 236 -16.05 -30.53 25.23
N TRP A 237 -16.04 -31.32 24.16
CA TRP A 237 -16.69 -31.04 22.88
C TRP A 237 -17.19 -32.32 22.23
N LYS A 238 -18.30 -32.23 21.50
CA LYS A 238 -18.68 -33.22 20.48
C LYS A 238 -18.34 -32.69 19.11
N VAL A 239 -17.73 -33.53 18.28
CA VAL A 239 -17.38 -33.25 16.90
C VAL A 239 -18.28 -34.09 16.02
N HIS A 240 -19.19 -33.44 15.30
CA HIS A 240 -20.14 -34.09 14.41
C HIS A 240 -19.67 -33.99 12.97
N GLY A 241 -19.78 -35.09 12.24
CA GLY A 241 -19.38 -35.10 10.86
C GLY A 241 -19.97 -36.25 10.08
N ARG A 242 -19.42 -36.42 8.88
CA ARG A 242 -19.79 -37.42 7.90
C ARG A 242 -18.53 -38.12 7.41
N TYR A 243 -18.56 -39.44 7.45
CA TYR A 243 -17.53 -40.29 6.86
C TYR A 243 -17.99 -40.79 5.49
N TRP A 244 -17.21 -40.53 4.45
CA TRP A 244 -17.49 -40.95 3.09
C TRP A 244 -16.88 -42.34 2.80
N LYS A 245 -17.73 -43.36 2.71
CA LYS A 245 -17.33 -44.73 2.31
C LYS A 245 -17.03 -44.83 0.83
N SER A 246 -17.68 -43.99 0.02
CA SER A 246 -17.45 -43.81 -1.41
C SER A 246 -17.95 -42.43 -1.85
N LYS A 247 -17.85 -42.10 -3.15
CA LYS A 247 -18.37 -40.83 -3.72
C LYS A 247 -19.88 -40.63 -3.49
N VAL A 248 -20.64 -41.71 -3.29
CA VAL A 248 -22.11 -41.68 -3.17
C VAL A 248 -22.64 -42.21 -1.84
N LYS A 249 -21.82 -42.90 -1.05
CA LYS A 249 -22.22 -43.47 0.25
C LYS A 249 -21.48 -42.79 1.39
N SER A 250 -22.21 -42.35 2.40
CA SER A 250 -21.66 -41.77 3.62
C SER A 250 -22.44 -42.20 4.86
N GLU A 251 -21.82 -42.08 6.03
CA GLU A 251 -22.45 -42.25 7.34
C GLU A 251 -22.12 -41.08 8.26
N LYS A 252 -23.01 -40.76 9.21
CA LYS A 252 -22.76 -39.73 10.21
C LYS A 252 -21.92 -40.31 11.35
N PHE A 253 -21.07 -39.48 11.94
CA PHE A 253 -20.32 -39.82 13.16
C PHE A 253 -20.36 -38.69 14.18
N THR A 254 -20.10 -39.04 15.43
CA THR A 254 -19.87 -38.11 16.54
C THR A 254 -18.69 -38.61 17.34
N LEU A 255 -17.68 -37.77 17.56
CA LEU A 255 -16.56 -38.05 18.46
C LEU A 255 -16.60 -37.09 19.65
N SER A 256 -16.18 -37.55 20.83
CA SER A 256 -15.93 -36.70 21.98
C SER A 256 -14.47 -36.25 22.01
N ALA A 257 -14.24 -34.98 22.32
CA ALA A 257 -12.92 -34.37 22.37
C ALA A 257 -12.74 -33.49 23.61
N GLY A 258 -11.59 -33.58 24.28
CA GLY A 258 -11.21 -32.59 25.29
C GLY A 258 -10.93 -31.22 24.67
N ASN A 259 -10.25 -31.22 23.53
CA ASN A 259 -9.91 -30.04 22.75
C ASN A 259 -10.19 -30.28 21.25
N VAL A 260 -10.67 -29.25 20.56
CA VAL A 260 -10.86 -29.23 19.11
C VAL A 260 -10.01 -28.11 18.51
N ILE A 261 -9.19 -28.46 17.51
CA ILE A 261 -8.40 -27.51 16.73
C ILE A 261 -8.98 -27.48 15.31
N LEU A 262 -9.61 -26.38 14.93
CA LEU A 262 -10.07 -26.16 13.57
C LEU A 262 -8.91 -25.69 12.69
N ALA A 263 -8.59 -26.48 11.68
CA ALA A 263 -7.54 -26.23 10.70
C ALA A 263 -8.00 -26.60 9.27
N ALA A 264 -9.28 -26.36 8.98
CA ALA A 264 -9.95 -26.71 7.71
C ALA A 264 -9.72 -25.67 6.58
N GLY A 265 -8.92 -24.65 6.85
CA GLY A 265 -8.67 -23.49 5.99
C GLY A 265 -9.67 -22.35 6.23
N SER A 266 -9.31 -21.15 5.78
CA SER A 266 -10.07 -19.89 5.99
C SER A 266 -11.58 -20.05 5.84
N VAL A 267 -12.04 -20.58 4.71
CA VAL A 267 -13.47 -20.76 4.42
C VAL A 267 -14.14 -21.79 5.32
N ASN A 268 -13.58 -22.99 5.46
CA ASN A 268 -14.28 -24.10 6.12
C ASN A 268 -14.20 -24.05 7.64
N SER A 269 -13.12 -23.54 8.23
CA SER A 269 -13.08 -23.30 9.68
C SER A 269 -14.13 -22.26 10.09
N THR A 270 -14.28 -21.19 9.29
CA THR A 270 -15.33 -20.19 9.46
C THR A 270 -16.72 -20.78 9.28
N GLU A 271 -16.95 -21.60 8.24
CA GLU A 271 -18.23 -22.27 8.01
C GLU A 271 -18.61 -23.24 9.14
N ILE A 272 -17.67 -24.03 9.67
CA ILE A 272 -17.91 -24.94 10.79
C ILE A 272 -18.38 -24.16 12.03
N LEU A 273 -17.73 -23.04 12.36
CA LEU A 273 -18.12 -22.21 13.50
C LEU A 273 -19.51 -21.58 13.30
N LEU A 274 -19.77 -20.99 12.14
CA LEU A 274 -21.08 -20.40 11.81
C LEU A 274 -22.21 -21.45 11.86
N ARG A 275 -21.96 -22.64 11.31
CA ARG A 275 -22.90 -23.76 11.36
C ARG A 275 -23.12 -24.26 12.79
N SER A 276 -22.09 -24.25 13.63
CA SER A 276 -22.17 -24.65 15.04
C SER A 276 -22.96 -23.62 15.87
N ALA A 277 -22.80 -22.33 15.60
CA ALA A 277 -23.61 -21.27 16.20
C ALA A 277 -25.09 -21.41 15.82
N ASP A 278 -25.38 -21.75 14.57
CA ASP A 278 -26.75 -21.93 14.09
C ASP A 278 -27.41 -23.19 14.68
N ARG A 279 -26.77 -24.36 14.54
CA ARG A 279 -27.35 -25.65 14.92
C ARG A 279 -27.29 -25.94 16.43
N HIS A 280 -26.22 -25.52 17.10
CA HIS A 280 -25.95 -25.86 18.51
C HIS A 280 -25.95 -24.64 19.44
N LYS A 281 -26.29 -23.45 18.92
CA LYS A 281 -26.32 -22.20 19.69
C LYS A 281 -24.99 -21.89 20.38
N LEU A 282 -23.88 -22.30 19.76
CA LEU A 282 -22.53 -21.96 20.21
C LEU A 282 -22.38 -20.42 20.18
N PRO A 283 -22.18 -19.75 21.34
CA PRO A 283 -22.01 -18.30 21.35
C PRO A 283 -20.64 -17.96 20.74
N LEU A 284 -20.58 -17.02 19.80
CA LEU A 284 -19.35 -16.62 19.13
C LEU A 284 -19.18 -15.11 19.19
N SER A 285 -17.93 -14.67 19.00
CA SER A 285 -17.61 -13.27 18.71
C SER A 285 -18.47 -12.70 17.56
N PRO A 286 -18.91 -11.44 17.64
CA PRO A 286 -19.58 -10.76 16.54
C PRO A 286 -18.69 -10.52 15.30
N ALA A 287 -17.37 -10.70 15.43
CA ALA A 287 -16.42 -10.57 14.31
C ALA A 287 -16.40 -11.81 13.39
N ILE A 288 -17.12 -12.88 13.74
CA ILE A 288 -17.15 -14.11 12.94
C ILE A 288 -17.56 -13.85 11.49
N GLY A 289 -16.75 -14.35 10.56
CA GLY A 289 -16.99 -14.17 9.13
C GLY A 289 -16.62 -12.79 8.58
N THR A 290 -15.89 -11.96 9.33
CA THR A 290 -15.39 -10.67 8.83
C THR A 290 -13.91 -10.74 8.41
N LYS A 291 -13.40 -9.64 7.83
CA LYS A 291 -11.98 -9.47 7.47
C LYS A 291 -11.47 -10.56 6.51
N PHE A 292 -12.28 -10.93 5.52
CA PHE A 292 -11.84 -11.86 4.48
C PHE A 292 -11.04 -11.12 3.41
N GLY A 293 -9.91 -11.71 3.00
CA GLY A 293 -9.02 -11.16 1.98
C GLY A 293 -8.49 -12.23 1.01
N GLY A 294 -8.03 -11.77 -0.14
CA GLY A 294 -7.41 -12.58 -1.20
C GLY A 294 -5.88 -12.45 -1.25
N ASN A 295 -5.28 -11.79 -0.25
CA ASN A 295 -3.85 -11.49 -0.16
C ASN A 295 -3.31 -10.61 -1.31
N GLY A 296 -4.19 -9.83 -1.93
CA GLY A 296 -3.89 -9.08 -3.14
C GLY A 296 -3.49 -9.96 -4.32
N ASP A 297 -3.92 -11.24 -4.35
CA ASP A 297 -3.60 -12.17 -5.44
C ASP A 297 -4.05 -11.62 -6.79
N PHE A 298 -3.11 -11.57 -7.73
CA PHE A 298 -3.37 -11.10 -9.07
C PHE A 298 -2.55 -11.87 -10.10
N PHE A 299 -3.22 -12.29 -11.18
CA PHE A 299 -2.58 -13.00 -12.29
C PHE A 299 -2.51 -12.07 -13.51
N GLY A 300 -1.37 -12.08 -14.19
CA GLY A 300 -1.21 -11.45 -15.49
C GLY A 300 -0.13 -12.12 -16.30
N LEU A 301 0.00 -11.74 -17.58
CA LEU A 301 1.01 -12.33 -18.45
C LEU A 301 1.62 -11.34 -19.45
N SER A 302 2.87 -11.64 -19.81
CA SER A 302 3.57 -11.12 -20.98
C SER A 302 3.55 -12.21 -22.04
N TYR A 303 2.73 -12.07 -23.09
CA TYR A 303 2.46 -13.11 -24.08
C TYR A 303 3.41 -13.02 -25.28
N ASN A 304 3.96 -14.17 -25.69
CA ASN A 304 4.60 -14.37 -27.01
C ASN A 304 5.78 -13.44 -27.35
N GLY A 305 6.64 -13.14 -26.38
CA GLY A 305 7.72 -12.19 -26.59
C GLY A 305 8.94 -12.69 -27.36
N ASP A 306 9.94 -11.82 -27.47
CA ASP A 306 11.21 -12.08 -28.17
C ASP A 306 12.03 -13.22 -27.54
N TYR A 307 11.88 -13.43 -26.24
CA TYR A 307 12.76 -14.31 -25.47
C TYR A 307 12.07 -15.63 -25.10
N GLU A 308 12.81 -16.73 -25.24
CA GLU A 308 12.38 -18.03 -24.73
C GLU A 308 12.36 -18.01 -23.19
N THR A 309 11.20 -18.29 -22.59
CA THR A 309 10.96 -18.32 -21.14
C THR A 309 10.84 -19.74 -20.59
N ARG A 310 10.55 -20.71 -21.46
CA ARG A 310 10.38 -22.14 -21.12
C ARG A 310 9.44 -22.40 -19.96
N VAL A 311 8.29 -21.73 -19.90
CA VAL A 311 7.34 -21.85 -18.77
C VAL A 311 6.45 -23.10 -18.81
N LEU A 312 6.57 -23.95 -19.85
CA LEU A 312 5.70 -25.10 -20.06
C LEU A 312 6.09 -26.31 -19.19
N GLY A 313 5.24 -26.66 -18.22
CA GLY A 313 5.39 -27.85 -17.40
C GLY A 313 5.15 -29.14 -18.17
N PHE A 314 5.97 -30.17 -17.95
CA PHE A 314 5.93 -31.42 -18.72
C PHE A 314 5.47 -32.64 -17.90
N GLY A 315 5.17 -32.46 -16.61
CA GLY A 315 4.58 -33.49 -15.75
C GLY A 315 5.40 -34.78 -15.68
N THR A 316 4.77 -35.91 -15.98
CA THR A 316 5.39 -37.25 -15.98
C THR A 316 6.00 -37.63 -17.33
N ARG A 317 5.89 -36.77 -18.34
CA ARG A 317 6.45 -37.05 -19.67
C ARG A 317 7.97 -37.14 -19.57
N PRO A 318 8.61 -38.07 -20.30
CA PRO A 318 10.07 -38.09 -20.37
C PRO A 318 10.55 -36.72 -20.87
N PRO A 319 11.59 -36.13 -20.24
CA PRO A 319 12.17 -34.89 -20.72
C PRO A 319 12.54 -35.07 -22.19
N ASN A 320 11.96 -34.25 -23.09
CA ASN A 320 12.45 -34.17 -24.45
C ASN A 320 13.90 -33.65 -24.43
N ASP A 321 14.63 -33.72 -25.55
CA ASP A 321 16.03 -33.26 -25.58
C ASP A 321 16.18 -31.77 -25.19
N HIS A 322 15.10 -30.97 -25.33
CA HIS A 322 15.02 -29.58 -24.83
C HIS A 322 14.92 -29.45 -23.29
N ALA A 323 14.25 -30.40 -22.61
CA ALA A 323 14.04 -30.40 -21.16
C ALA A 323 15.21 -30.98 -20.37
N LYS A 324 16.08 -31.79 -21.00
CA LYS A 324 17.22 -32.47 -20.33
C LYS A 324 18.27 -31.52 -19.72
N ASN A 325 18.36 -30.26 -20.20
CA ASN A 325 19.38 -29.30 -19.75
C ASN A 325 18.85 -27.97 -19.16
N ASN A 326 17.55 -27.66 -19.29
CA ASN A 326 16.92 -26.46 -18.69
C ASN A 326 15.38 -26.51 -18.82
N GLY A 327 14.70 -27.31 -17.99
CA GLY A 327 13.24 -27.30 -17.86
C GLY A 327 12.70 -25.99 -17.23
N PRO A 328 11.37 -25.80 -17.13
CA PRO A 328 10.76 -24.65 -16.47
C PRO A 328 11.20 -24.44 -15.02
N GLY A 329 11.77 -25.45 -14.36
CA GLY A 329 11.99 -25.41 -12.91
C GLY A 329 10.72 -25.78 -12.13
N PRO A 330 10.76 -25.69 -10.79
CA PRO A 330 9.55 -25.64 -9.97
C PRO A 330 8.60 -24.52 -10.44
N SER A 331 7.30 -24.60 -10.13
CA SER A 331 6.32 -23.68 -10.72
C SER A 331 6.64 -22.20 -10.48
N ILE A 332 7.20 -21.84 -9.32
CA ILE A 332 7.70 -20.51 -8.98
C ILE A 332 9.13 -20.67 -8.44
N VAL A 333 10.04 -19.76 -8.78
CA VAL A 333 11.46 -19.82 -8.38
C VAL A 333 12.01 -18.48 -7.87
N ALA A 334 11.54 -17.36 -8.40
CA ALA A 334 12.06 -16.03 -8.14
C ALA A 334 10.95 -14.96 -8.05
N ALA A 335 11.28 -13.83 -7.43
CA ALA A 335 10.39 -12.68 -7.38
C ALA A 335 11.13 -11.35 -7.54
N ILE A 336 10.35 -10.29 -7.79
CA ILE A 336 10.76 -8.90 -7.62
C ILE A 336 9.80 -8.25 -6.61
N ARG A 337 10.38 -7.55 -5.62
CA ARG A 337 9.62 -6.81 -4.61
C ARG A 337 9.65 -5.32 -4.96
N TYR A 338 8.48 -4.73 -5.16
CA TYR A 338 8.34 -3.36 -5.63
C TYR A 338 8.14 -2.37 -4.48
N ALA A 339 8.61 -1.14 -4.70
CA ALA A 339 8.42 0.00 -3.81
C ALA A 339 8.93 -0.22 -2.37
N ALA A 340 10.05 -0.93 -2.21
CA ALA A 340 10.71 -1.08 -0.91
C ALA A 340 10.95 0.30 -0.25
N GLY A 341 10.59 0.44 1.02
CA GLY A 341 10.69 1.69 1.78
C GLY A 341 9.50 2.66 1.64
N GLN A 342 8.53 2.38 0.76
CA GLN A 342 7.26 3.13 0.71
C GLN A 342 6.25 2.58 1.72
N THR A 343 5.10 3.22 1.88
CA THR A 343 3.98 2.67 2.67
C THR A 343 3.45 1.37 2.07
N LEU A 344 2.97 0.43 2.92
CA LEU A 344 2.52 -0.91 2.48
C LEU A 344 1.57 -0.89 1.28
N HIS A 345 0.60 0.02 1.25
CA HIS A 345 -0.39 0.08 0.16
C HIS A 345 0.20 0.33 -1.24
N LYS A 346 1.47 0.78 -1.35
CA LYS A 346 2.19 0.94 -2.61
C LYS A 346 3.12 -0.23 -2.96
N ARG A 347 3.31 -1.18 -2.03
CA ARG A 347 4.19 -2.34 -2.18
C ARG A 347 3.43 -3.52 -2.77
N PHE A 348 4.11 -4.32 -3.57
CA PHE A 348 3.62 -5.60 -4.08
C PHE A 348 4.79 -6.47 -4.52
N THR A 349 4.53 -7.77 -4.65
CA THR A 349 5.49 -8.79 -5.08
C THR A 349 5.03 -9.34 -6.42
N VAL A 350 5.96 -9.54 -7.36
CA VAL A 350 5.72 -10.21 -8.65
C VAL A 350 6.59 -11.46 -8.73
N GLU A 351 5.96 -12.62 -8.84
CA GLU A 351 6.60 -13.93 -8.93
C GLU A 351 6.50 -14.49 -10.36
N ASP A 352 7.51 -15.23 -10.80
CA ASP A 352 7.39 -16.03 -12.02
C ASP A 352 6.44 -17.21 -11.80
N LEU A 353 5.74 -17.67 -12.83
CA LEU A 353 4.88 -18.85 -12.74
C LEU A 353 4.95 -19.70 -14.02
N SER A 354 5.07 -21.01 -13.86
CA SER A 354 4.98 -21.99 -14.95
C SER A 354 3.55 -22.40 -15.25
N PHE A 355 3.26 -22.71 -16.51
CA PHE A 355 2.01 -23.36 -16.91
C PHE A 355 2.09 -24.85 -16.59
N PRO A 356 1.27 -25.37 -15.65
CA PRO A 356 1.18 -26.82 -15.44
C PRO A 356 0.78 -27.55 -16.73
N GLY A 357 1.36 -28.73 -16.96
CA GLY A 357 1.15 -29.54 -18.16
C GLY A 357 -0.32 -29.83 -18.48
N ALA A 358 -1.15 -29.96 -17.45
CA ALA A 358 -2.60 -30.16 -17.57
C ALA A 358 -3.34 -29.01 -18.27
N PHE A 359 -2.74 -27.81 -18.38
CA PHE A 359 -3.40 -26.60 -18.87
C PHE A 359 -2.77 -26.02 -20.15
N ILE A 360 -1.69 -26.61 -20.66
CA ILE A 360 -0.98 -26.08 -21.83
C ILE A 360 -1.88 -25.98 -23.06
N ARG A 361 -2.55 -27.08 -23.43
CA ARG A 361 -3.46 -27.10 -24.59
C ARG A 361 -4.63 -26.12 -24.47
N PRO A 362 -5.38 -26.09 -23.34
CA PRO A 362 -6.36 -25.04 -23.10
C PRO A 362 -5.78 -23.62 -23.20
N ALA A 363 -4.59 -23.38 -22.65
CA ALA A 363 -3.93 -22.09 -22.69
C ALA A 363 -3.55 -21.66 -24.12
N GLN A 364 -2.97 -22.56 -24.93
CA GLN A 364 -2.62 -22.29 -26.34
C GLN A 364 -3.86 -21.82 -27.12
N GLY A 365 -4.97 -22.55 -27.00
CA GLY A 365 -6.22 -22.18 -27.68
C GLY A 365 -6.81 -20.86 -27.17
N PHE A 366 -6.85 -20.68 -25.85
CA PHE A 366 -7.42 -19.48 -25.24
C PHE A 366 -6.61 -18.22 -25.57
N PHE A 367 -5.29 -18.24 -25.37
CA PHE A 367 -4.45 -17.07 -25.55
C PHE A 367 -4.25 -16.73 -27.03
N ALA A 368 -4.21 -17.71 -27.93
CA ALA A 368 -4.22 -17.41 -29.37
C ALA A 368 -5.44 -16.55 -29.75
N ALA A 369 -6.63 -16.89 -29.26
CA ALA A 369 -7.88 -16.20 -29.58
C ALA A 369 -8.21 -14.98 -28.68
N ALA A 370 -7.45 -14.73 -27.61
CA ALA A 370 -7.77 -13.68 -26.65
C ALA A 370 -7.76 -12.27 -27.30
N PRO A 371 -8.85 -11.49 -27.21
CA PRO A 371 -8.93 -10.15 -27.77
C PRO A 371 -8.21 -9.12 -26.90
N GLY A 372 -7.85 -7.97 -27.50
CA GLY A 372 -7.31 -6.79 -26.81
C GLY A 372 -5.96 -7.01 -26.12
N LYS A 373 -5.12 -7.86 -26.72
CA LYS A 373 -3.68 -7.88 -26.47
C LYS A 373 -3.13 -6.52 -26.85
N GLU A 374 -2.34 -5.93 -25.97
CA GLU A 374 -1.58 -4.74 -26.28
C GLU A 374 -0.20 -5.20 -26.71
N ASP A 375 0.03 -5.25 -28.01
CA ASP A 375 1.36 -5.43 -28.56
C ASP A 375 2.24 -4.26 -28.08
N THR A 376 3.29 -4.60 -27.33
CA THR A 376 4.16 -3.60 -26.71
C THR A 376 5.41 -3.36 -27.52
N ASP A 377 5.54 -4.06 -28.65
CA ASP A 377 6.63 -3.92 -29.57
C ASP A 377 6.11 -3.96 -31.05
N ALA A 378 6.93 -4.23 -32.08
CA ALA A 378 6.67 -3.88 -33.49
C ALA A 378 7.72 -4.48 -34.46
N ASN A 379 7.32 -4.83 -35.69
CA ASN A 379 8.17 -5.47 -36.72
C ASN A 379 8.57 -6.94 -36.48
N ASP A 380 8.00 -7.63 -35.49
CA ASP A 380 8.16 -9.07 -35.29
C ASP A 380 6.83 -9.83 -35.48
N GLU A 381 5.77 -9.17 -35.97
CA GLU A 381 4.41 -9.70 -36.02
C GLU A 381 4.32 -10.98 -36.85
N LYS A 382 5.20 -11.13 -37.85
CA LYS A 382 5.32 -12.35 -38.65
C LYS A 382 5.87 -13.52 -37.84
N GLU A 383 6.87 -13.27 -37.01
CA GLU A 383 7.48 -14.29 -36.13
C GLU A 383 6.54 -14.64 -34.99
N GLU A 384 5.92 -13.63 -34.37
CA GLU A 384 4.84 -13.81 -33.40
C GLU A 384 3.71 -14.67 -33.97
N LEU A 385 3.20 -14.32 -35.15
CA LEU A 385 2.14 -15.06 -35.79
C LEU A 385 2.59 -16.49 -36.12
N ALA A 386 3.86 -16.70 -36.51
CA ALA A 386 4.41 -18.03 -36.73
C ALA A 386 4.47 -18.85 -35.43
N ARG A 387 4.91 -18.26 -34.31
CA ARG A 387 4.88 -18.86 -32.96
C ARG A 387 3.46 -19.27 -32.57
N VAL A 388 2.49 -18.40 -32.79
CA VAL A 388 1.06 -18.67 -32.53
C VAL A 388 0.54 -19.80 -33.41
N HIS A 389 0.87 -19.81 -34.72
CA HIS A 389 0.47 -20.90 -35.61
C HIS A 389 1.05 -22.24 -35.18
N ARG A 390 2.29 -22.27 -34.68
CA ARG A 390 2.92 -23.51 -34.17
C ARG A 390 2.19 -24.05 -32.94
N ASP A 391 1.74 -23.18 -32.04
CA ASP A 391 0.89 -23.55 -30.89
C ASP A 391 -0.55 -23.94 -31.30
N ALA A 392 -1.11 -23.27 -32.31
CA ALA A 392 -2.48 -23.44 -32.76
C ALA A 392 -2.69 -24.64 -33.70
N GLN A 393 -1.64 -25.39 -34.04
CA GLN A 393 -1.76 -26.65 -34.79
C GLN A 393 -2.43 -27.72 -33.91
N LEU A 394 -3.76 -27.73 -33.91
CA LEU A 394 -4.61 -28.70 -33.22
C LEU A 394 -4.35 -30.17 -33.66
N ILE A 395 -3.66 -30.37 -34.78
CA ILE A 395 -3.30 -31.67 -35.37
C ILE A 395 -1.87 -32.12 -34.99
N ASN A 396 -1.01 -31.21 -34.51
CA ASN A 396 0.34 -31.56 -34.06
C ASN A 396 0.24 -32.41 -32.78
N PRO A 397 0.78 -33.64 -32.74
CA PRO A 397 0.72 -34.49 -31.54
C PRO A 397 1.52 -33.94 -30.35
N ASP A 398 2.53 -33.08 -30.57
CA ASP A 398 3.37 -32.52 -29.52
C ASP A 398 3.01 -31.05 -29.18
N PRO A 399 2.46 -30.75 -27.98
CA PRO A 399 2.20 -29.38 -27.55
C PRO A 399 3.45 -28.58 -27.14
N TYR A 400 4.63 -29.19 -27.08
CA TYR A 400 5.86 -28.56 -26.55
C TYR A 400 6.79 -28.09 -27.66
N HIS A 401 6.27 -27.45 -28.70
CA HIS A 401 7.12 -26.90 -29.75
C HIS A 401 8.13 -25.91 -29.12
N PRO A 402 9.45 -26.07 -29.35
CA PRO A 402 10.46 -25.27 -28.65
C PRO A 402 10.30 -23.77 -28.91
N ASP A 403 9.93 -23.41 -30.14
CA ASP A 403 9.66 -22.03 -30.58
C ASP A 403 8.14 -21.75 -30.67
N GLY A 404 7.35 -22.19 -29.68
CA GLY A 404 5.91 -21.91 -29.57
C GLY A 404 5.62 -20.62 -28.79
N ALA A 405 4.47 -19.99 -29.02
CA ALA A 405 4.12 -18.71 -28.37
C ALA A 405 4.10 -18.79 -26.83
N LEU A 406 3.61 -19.88 -26.25
CA LEU A 406 3.65 -20.07 -24.80
C LEU A 406 5.06 -20.30 -24.24
N ASN A 407 5.99 -20.83 -25.02
CA ASN A 407 7.40 -20.93 -24.61
C ASN A 407 8.13 -19.58 -24.62
N HIS A 408 7.48 -18.55 -25.15
CA HIS A 408 7.90 -17.16 -25.17
C HIS A 408 7.00 -16.29 -24.27
N THR A 409 6.24 -16.90 -23.36
CA THR A 409 5.29 -16.20 -22.49
C THR A 409 5.77 -16.24 -21.04
N MET A 410 5.60 -15.15 -20.29
CA MET A 410 5.70 -15.15 -18.84
C MET A 410 4.31 -15.09 -18.21
N LEU A 411 4.03 -16.03 -17.31
CA LEU A 411 2.87 -15.97 -16.42
C LEU A 411 3.36 -15.48 -15.06
N TYR A 412 2.62 -14.56 -14.44
CA TYR A 412 2.95 -14.02 -13.12
C TYR A 412 1.88 -14.32 -12.10
N LEU A 413 2.31 -14.60 -10.88
CA LEU A 413 1.49 -14.48 -9.68
C LEU A 413 1.99 -13.26 -8.91
N CYS A 414 1.10 -12.33 -8.62
CA CYS A 414 1.41 -11.12 -7.88
C CYS A 414 0.63 -11.10 -6.56
N MET A 415 1.21 -10.49 -5.53
CA MET A 415 0.55 -10.27 -4.24
C MET A 415 0.76 -8.83 -3.80
N GLY A 416 -0.33 -8.21 -3.33
CA GLY A 416 -0.34 -6.85 -2.81
C GLY A 416 -1.12 -6.75 -1.51
N TYR A 417 -1.36 -5.52 -1.06
CA TYR A 417 -2.09 -5.24 0.18
C TYR A 417 -3.53 -4.84 -0.14
N ASP A 418 -4.44 -5.82 -0.16
CA ASP A 418 -5.88 -5.59 -0.27
C ASP A 418 -6.48 -5.10 1.06
N ASP A 419 -7.68 -4.52 0.99
CA ASP A 419 -8.37 -3.91 2.14
C ASP A 419 -9.04 -4.91 3.12
N GLN A 420 -9.04 -6.21 2.80
CA GLN A 420 -9.74 -7.28 3.52
C GLN A 420 -11.19 -6.96 3.92
N ARG A 421 -11.92 -6.17 3.13
CA ARG A 421 -13.32 -5.84 3.44
C ARG A 421 -14.31 -6.94 3.08
N GLY A 422 -13.83 -8.10 2.64
CA GLY A 422 -14.67 -9.26 2.38
C GLY A 422 -15.33 -9.78 3.66
N TYR A 423 -16.53 -10.33 3.52
CA TYR A 423 -17.24 -10.96 4.62
C TYR A 423 -18.07 -12.16 4.17
N PHE A 424 -18.32 -13.06 5.12
CA PHE A 424 -19.07 -14.29 4.94
C PHE A 424 -20.55 -14.05 5.25
N ILE A 425 -21.41 -14.47 4.32
CA ILE A 425 -22.86 -14.53 4.47
C ILE A 425 -23.23 -15.99 4.67
N TYR A 426 -23.74 -16.34 5.86
CA TYR A 426 -24.22 -17.68 6.16
C TYR A 426 -25.71 -17.82 5.82
N GLN A 427 -26.05 -18.70 4.89
CA GLN A 427 -27.42 -18.97 4.46
C GLN A 427 -27.57 -20.44 4.06
N LYS A 428 -28.69 -21.07 4.45
CA LYS A 428 -29.02 -22.46 4.07
C LYS A 428 -27.86 -23.44 4.33
N ASP A 429 -27.26 -23.39 5.52
CA ASP A 429 -26.20 -24.31 5.96
C ASP A 429 -24.86 -24.21 5.19
N ARG A 430 -24.69 -23.12 4.43
CA ARG A 430 -23.50 -22.83 3.62
C ARG A 430 -23.07 -21.38 3.78
N VAL A 431 -21.79 -21.12 3.57
CA VAL A 431 -21.27 -19.75 3.47
C VAL A 431 -21.14 -19.28 2.01
N ARG A 432 -21.41 -17.99 1.81
CA ARG A 432 -21.07 -17.22 0.61
C ARG A 432 -20.14 -16.09 1.01
N ILE A 433 -19.32 -15.62 0.08
CA ILE A 433 -18.47 -14.44 0.31
C ILE A 433 -19.04 -13.28 -0.50
N ALA A 434 -19.09 -12.11 0.13
CA ALA A 434 -19.36 -10.83 -0.51
C ALA A 434 -18.18 -9.90 -0.27
N TRP A 435 -17.71 -9.25 -1.33
CA TRP A 435 -16.63 -8.26 -1.23
C TRP A 435 -16.81 -7.17 -2.28
N PRO A 436 -17.80 -6.27 -2.09
CA PRO A 436 -18.11 -5.24 -3.07
C PRO A 436 -16.89 -4.36 -3.36
N GLY A 437 -16.54 -4.23 -4.65
CA GLY A 437 -15.43 -3.39 -5.10
C GLY A 437 -14.04 -4.00 -4.95
N ALA A 438 -13.93 -5.32 -4.67
CA ALA A 438 -12.64 -6.00 -4.47
C ALA A 438 -11.64 -5.71 -5.60
N GLY A 439 -11.96 -6.02 -6.87
CA GLY A 439 -11.03 -5.81 -7.98
C GLY A 439 -10.85 -4.36 -8.43
N SER A 440 -11.61 -3.41 -7.85
CA SER A 440 -11.48 -1.98 -8.16
C SER A 440 -10.43 -1.28 -7.30
N GLN A 441 -9.78 -1.98 -6.36
CA GLN A 441 -8.78 -1.39 -5.48
C GLN A 441 -7.54 -0.86 -6.25
N PRO A 442 -6.88 0.22 -5.78
CA PRO A 442 -5.73 0.82 -6.47
C PRO A 442 -4.56 -0.14 -6.73
N VAL A 443 -4.30 -1.08 -5.80
CA VAL A 443 -3.21 -2.06 -5.89
C VAL A 443 -3.22 -2.87 -7.18
N PHE A 444 -4.40 -3.26 -7.68
CA PHE A 444 -4.52 -4.02 -8.92
C PHE A 444 -4.26 -3.18 -10.19
N GLY A 445 -4.41 -1.85 -10.11
CA GLY A 445 -4.00 -0.94 -11.19
C GLY A 445 -2.48 -0.86 -11.27
N MET A 446 -1.82 -0.61 -10.13
CA MET A 446 -0.36 -0.58 -10.02
C MET A 446 0.30 -1.89 -10.50
N ILE A 447 -0.25 -3.04 -10.10
CA ILE A 447 0.27 -4.34 -10.55
C ILE A 447 0.13 -4.49 -12.07
N ASN A 448 -1.04 -4.19 -12.66
CA ASN A 448 -1.23 -4.29 -14.11
C ASN A 448 -0.25 -3.43 -14.91
N GLU A 449 0.01 -2.21 -14.44
CA GLU A 449 0.94 -1.30 -15.10
C GLU A 449 2.38 -1.81 -15.05
N GLU A 450 2.83 -2.36 -13.92
CA GLU A 450 4.13 -3.02 -13.89
C GLU A 450 4.18 -4.26 -14.78
N LEU A 451 3.10 -5.05 -14.87
CA LEU A 451 3.06 -6.19 -15.78
C LEU A 451 3.11 -5.78 -17.27
N ARG A 452 2.59 -4.59 -17.62
CA ARG A 452 2.78 -4.00 -18.95
C ARG A 452 4.25 -3.65 -19.20
N ARG A 453 4.96 -3.12 -18.19
CA ARG A 453 6.41 -2.84 -18.27
C ARG A 453 7.23 -4.12 -18.39
N HIS A 454 6.84 -5.18 -17.69
CA HIS A 454 7.40 -6.52 -17.88
C HIS A 454 7.26 -6.98 -19.33
N ALA A 455 6.07 -6.83 -19.93
CA ALA A 455 5.84 -7.20 -21.33
C ALA A 455 6.75 -6.42 -22.29
N ARG A 456 6.88 -5.09 -22.12
CA ARG A 456 7.82 -4.27 -22.90
C ARG A 456 9.27 -4.73 -22.76
N SER A 457 9.71 -5.05 -21.55
CA SER A 457 11.10 -5.50 -21.31
C SER A 457 11.44 -6.84 -22.00
N GLN A 458 10.41 -7.55 -22.44
CA GLN A 458 10.51 -8.86 -23.08
C GLN A 458 10.12 -8.84 -24.57
N GLY A 459 9.78 -7.67 -25.12
CA GLY A 459 9.22 -7.55 -26.48
C GLY A 459 8.00 -8.44 -26.63
N ALA A 460 7.05 -8.36 -25.69
CA ALA A 460 5.91 -9.26 -25.59
C ALA A 460 4.59 -8.47 -25.64
N SER A 461 3.52 -9.12 -26.07
CA SER A 461 2.16 -8.59 -25.94
C SER A 461 1.70 -8.59 -24.47
N PHE A 462 1.31 -7.44 -23.94
CA PHE A 462 0.67 -7.35 -22.63
C PHE A 462 -0.78 -7.83 -22.69
N LEU A 463 -1.15 -8.71 -21.76
CA LEU A 463 -2.54 -9.07 -21.50
C LEU A 463 -2.88 -8.82 -20.03
N ALA A 464 -3.74 -7.83 -19.81
CA ALA A 464 -4.36 -7.58 -18.51
C ALA A 464 -5.10 -8.83 -18.01
N ASN A 465 -5.30 -8.93 -16.69
CA ASN A 465 -5.83 -10.14 -16.03
C ASN A 465 -6.86 -10.90 -16.87
N PRO A 466 -6.54 -12.13 -17.33
CA PRO A 466 -7.39 -12.89 -18.22
C PRO A 466 -8.79 -13.15 -17.67
N VAL A 467 -8.94 -13.24 -16.35
CA VAL A 467 -10.22 -13.52 -15.68
C VAL A 467 -11.18 -12.34 -15.78
N TRP A 468 -10.67 -11.11 -15.88
CA TRP A 468 -11.49 -9.91 -16.10
C TRP A 468 -12.16 -9.89 -17.48
N ARG A 469 -11.72 -10.75 -18.40
CA ARG A 469 -12.22 -10.83 -19.79
C ARG A 469 -13.06 -12.07 -20.09
N VAL A 470 -12.89 -13.15 -19.33
CA VAL A 470 -13.73 -14.37 -19.46
C VAL A 470 -15.17 -14.09 -19.01
N GLY A 471 -15.38 -13.10 -18.14
CA GLY A 471 -16.71 -12.69 -17.68
C GLY A 471 -17.24 -11.48 -18.45
N LEU A 472 -17.90 -11.67 -19.59
CA LEU A 472 -18.82 -10.67 -20.20
C LEU A 472 -19.93 -10.18 -19.24
N LEU A 473 -20.03 -10.77 -18.04
CA LEU A 473 -21.02 -10.49 -16.99
C LEU A 473 -20.43 -9.91 -15.69
N GLN A 474 -19.09 -9.92 -15.47
CA GLN A 474 -18.46 -9.51 -14.20
C GLN A 474 -17.05 -8.89 -14.38
N PRO A 475 -16.95 -7.58 -14.70
CA PRO A 475 -15.65 -6.90 -14.72
C PRO A 475 -15.00 -6.90 -13.33
N ALA A 476 -13.67 -6.95 -13.27
CA ALA A 476 -12.86 -6.89 -12.04
C ALA A 476 -13.01 -8.09 -11.06
N HIS A 477 -13.40 -9.28 -11.55
CA HIS A 477 -13.44 -10.49 -10.73
C HIS A 477 -12.03 -10.98 -10.33
N LEU A 478 -11.81 -11.28 -9.06
CA LEU A 478 -10.52 -11.74 -8.54
C LEU A 478 -10.43 -13.27 -8.45
N VAL A 479 -9.20 -13.80 -8.48
CA VAL A 479 -8.92 -15.21 -8.17
C VAL A 479 -7.82 -15.25 -7.13
N THR A 480 -8.04 -16.01 -6.06
CA THR A 480 -7.06 -16.18 -4.99
C THR A 480 -6.75 -17.65 -4.74
N ALA A 481 -5.46 -17.96 -4.58
CA ALA A 481 -4.97 -19.19 -3.99
C ALA A 481 -4.67 -19.02 -2.49
N HIS A 482 -4.78 -17.79 -1.98
CA HIS A 482 -4.41 -17.36 -0.65
C HIS A 482 -5.61 -16.78 0.14
N PRO A 483 -6.74 -17.52 0.29
CA PRO A 483 -7.86 -17.05 1.10
C PRO A 483 -7.43 -16.93 2.57
N MET A 484 -7.65 -15.76 3.16
CA MET A 484 -7.33 -15.47 4.56
C MET A 484 -8.50 -14.80 5.28
N GLY A 485 -8.49 -14.90 6.60
CA GLY A 485 -9.50 -14.29 7.45
C GLY A 485 -10.80 -15.09 7.57
N GLY A 486 -11.81 -14.48 8.20
CA GLY A 486 -13.06 -15.13 8.61
C GLY A 486 -13.08 -15.57 10.07
N CYS A 487 -11.95 -16.01 10.64
CA CYS A 487 -11.78 -16.30 12.07
C CYS A 487 -10.60 -15.52 12.66
N THR A 488 -10.49 -14.24 12.31
CA THR A 488 -9.30 -13.41 12.52
C THR A 488 -8.89 -13.28 13.97
N MET A 489 -7.58 -13.18 14.22
CA MET A 489 -7.07 -12.75 15.51
C MET A 489 -7.55 -11.34 15.84
N GLY A 490 -7.77 -11.08 17.12
CA GLY A 490 -8.06 -9.74 17.63
C GLY A 490 -7.54 -9.57 19.05
N GLU A 491 -7.42 -8.31 19.46
CA GLU A 491 -7.09 -7.99 20.86
C GLU A 491 -8.21 -8.39 21.81
N ASP A 492 -9.47 -8.32 21.36
CA ASP A 492 -10.67 -8.71 22.08
C ASP A 492 -11.69 -9.36 21.12
N TYR A 493 -12.78 -9.87 21.69
CA TYR A 493 -13.84 -10.54 20.94
C TYR A 493 -14.63 -9.62 20.00
N ILE A 494 -14.49 -8.29 20.08
CA ILE A 494 -15.14 -7.36 19.13
C ILE A 494 -14.26 -7.20 17.90
N ALA A 495 -12.94 -7.18 18.08
CA ALA A 495 -11.96 -6.97 17.02
C ALA A 495 -11.57 -8.25 16.26
N GLY A 496 -11.78 -9.43 16.86
CA GLY A 496 -11.46 -10.72 16.26
C GLY A 496 -12.28 -11.88 16.83
N VAL A 497 -12.17 -13.02 16.18
CA VAL A 497 -12.88 -14.27 16.48
C VAL A 497 -12.07 -15.16 17.41
N VAL A 498 -10.74 -15.05 17.32
CA VAL A 498 -9.82 -15.76 18.18
C VAL A 498 -8.88 -14.78 18.87
N ASP A 499 -8.39 -15.16 20.04
CA ASP A 499 -7.31 -14.42 20.68
C ASP A 499 -5.98 -14.61 19.94
N GLN A 500 -4.93 -13.95 20.41
CA GLN A 500 -3.58 -14.05 19.84
C GLN A 500 -2.98 -15.47 19.83
N PHE A 501 -3.60 -16.47 20.47
CA PHE A 501 -3.17 -17.87 20.47
C PHE A 501 -4.19 -18.80 19.81
N GLY A 502 -5.09 -18.25 19.01
CA GLY A 502 -6.09 -19.01 18.27
C GLY A 502 -7.24 -19.55 19.12
N ARG A 503 -7.37 -19.19 20.40
CA ARG A 503 -8.51 -19.60 21.25
C ARG A 503 -9.77 -18.87 20.80
N VAL A 504 -10.84 -19.60 20.52
CA VAL A 504 -12.09 -19.00 20.04
C VAL A 504 -12.77 -18.20 21.13
N PHE A 505 -13.09 -16.93 20.85
CA PHE A 505 -13.89 -16.10 21.72
C PHE A 505 -15.37 -16.53 21.73
N SER A 506 -15.96 -16.49 22.91
CA SER A 506 -17.40 -16.55 23.15
C SER A 506 -18.03 -15.18 22.95
N GLY A 507 -19.36 -15.14 22.80
CA GLY A 507 -20.12 -13.90 22.60
C GLY A 507 -20.13 -12.93 23.79
N ASP A 508 -19.61 -13.35 24.95
CA ASP A 508 -19.46 -12.56 26.18
C ASP A 508 -18.01 -12.11 26.45
N GLY A 509 -17.10 -12.34 25.50
CA GLY A 509 -15.69 -11.98 25.59
C GLY A 509 -14.80 -12.98 26.33
N ALA A 510 -15.37 -14.04 26.92
CA ALA A 510 -14.57 -15.17 27.41
C ALA A 510 -14.01 -16.00 26.25
N VAL A 511 -13.09 -16.92 26.53
CA VAL A 511 -12.62 -17.91 25.54
C VAL A 511 -13.29 -19.27 25.76
N HIS A 512 -13.67 -19.93 24.68
CA HIS A 512 -14.15 -21.30 24.70
C HIS A 512 -13.02 -22.25 25.06
N ARG A 513 -13.02 -22.76 26.31
CA ARG A 513 -12.01 -23.71 26.75
C ARG A 513 -11.98 -24.93 25.82
N GLY A 514 -10.79 -25.18 25.26
CA GLY A 514 -10.54 -26.32 24.40
C GLY A 514 -10.91 -26.12 22.93
N LEU A 515 -11.37 -24.95 22.49
CA LEU A 515 -11.67 -24.70 21.08
C LEU A 515 -10.70 -23.69 20.46
N PHE A 516 -10.05 -24.09 19.37
CA PHE A 516 -9.01 -23.31 18.70
C PHE A 516 -9.24 -23.23 17.19
N VAL A 517 -8.69 -22.19 16.56
CA VAL A 517 -8.46 -22.12 15.11
C VAL A 517 -6.97 -21.89 14.89
N ALA A 518 -6.36 -22.63 13.96
CA ALA A 518 -4.91 -22.62 13.75
C ALA A 518 -4.50 -22.57 12.27
N ASP A 519 -5.37 -22.11 11.37
CA ASP A 519 -5.12 -22.01 9.93
C ASP A 519 -5.20 -20.56 9.42
N GLY A 520 -5.18 -20.35 8.09
CA GLY A 520 -5.26 -19.03 7.46
C GLY A 520 -6.50 -18.19 7.82
N ALA A 521 -7.53 -18.77 8.45
CA ALA A 521 -8.67 -18.01 8.95
C ALA A 521 -8.28 -16.98 10.02
N VAL A 522 -7.18 -17.21 10.75
CA VAL A 522 -6.75 -16.36 11.87
C VAL A 522 -5.96 -15.13 11.43
N VAL A 523 -5.51 -15.08 10.17
CA VAL A 523 -4.70 -13.99 9.64
C VAL A 523 -5.59 -12.76 9.38
N PRO A 524 -5.33 -11.59 10.00
CA PRO A 524 -6.26 -10.46 10.02
C PRO A 524 -5.95 -9.33 9.03
N ALA A 525 -4.92 -9.49 8.19
CA ALA A 525 -4.49 -8.49 7.21
C ALA A 525 -3.75 -9.15 6.02
N ALA A 526 -3.66 -8.45 4.89
CA ALA A 526 -2.96 -8.96 3.71
C ALA A 526 -1.46 -8.98 4.01
N LEU A 527 -0.77 -10.04 3.56
CA LEU A 527 0.65 -10.25 3.85
C LEU A 527 1.56 -9.73 2.72
N GLY A 528 1.02 -9.55 1.51
CA GLY A 528 1.80 -9.14 0.33
C GLY A 528 2.82 -10.18 -0.16
N VAL A 529 2.79 -11.39 0.42
CA VAL A 529 3.66 -12.55 0.13
C VAL A 529 2.88 -13.85 0.36
N ASN A 530 3.38 -15.01 -0.07
CA ASN A 530 2.64 -16.28 0.06
C ASN A 530 2.42 -16.63 1.54
N PRO A 531 1.20 -17.01 1.95
CA PRO A 531 0.82 -17.00 3.36
C PRO A 531 1.23 -18.24 4.14
N PHE A 532 1.61 -19.35 3.50
CA PHE A 532 1.71 -20.62 4.22
C PHE A 532 2.81 -20.61 5.29
N LEU A 533 3.90 -19.86 5.08
CA LEU A 533 4.98 -19.82 6.05
C LEU A 533 4.53 -19.05 7.30
N THR A 534 3.81 -17.96 7.13
CA THR A 534 3.14 -17.22 8.22
C THR A 534 2.12 -18.08 8.95
N ILE A 535 1.26 -18.80 8.23
CA ILE A 535 0.31 -19.76 8.81
C ILE A 535 1.05 -20.82 9.62
N SER A 536 2.19 -21.30 9.12
CA SER A 536 3.01 -22.28 9.80
C SER A 536 3.62 -21.72 11.08
N ALA A 537 4.18 -20.51 11.05
CA ALA A 537 4.75 -19.85 12.21
C ALA A 537 3.68 -19.61 13.31
N ILE A 538 2.48 -19.18 12.92
CA ILE A 538 1.36 -19.02 13.84
C ILE A 538 0.95 -20.37 14.44
N ALA A 539 0.83 -21.42 13.63
CA ALA A 539 0.47 -22.76 14.11
C ALA A 539 1.51 -23.35 15.07
N GLU A 540 2.80 -23.15 14.79
CA GLU A 540 3.91 -23.49 15.70
C GLU A 540 3.78 -22.75 17.03
N ARG A 541 3.51 -21.44 17.00
CA ARG A 541 3.31 -20.62 18.21
C ARG A 541 2.09 -21.07 19.02
N ILE A 542 0.97 -21.37 18.37
CA ILE A 542 -0.25 -21.87 19.01
C ILE A 542 0.04 -23.21 19.71
N ALA A 543 0.68 -24.15 19.01
CA ALA A 543 1.02 -25.45 19.57
C ALA A 543 1.99 -25.32 20.76
N ALA A 544 3.05 -24.51 20.62
CA ALA A 544 4.01 -24.25 21.68
C ALA A 544 3.33 -23.66 22.93
N ARG A 545 2.42 -22.69 22.74
CA ARG A 545 1.67 -22.11 23.87
C ARG A 545 0.75 -23.14 24.52
N LYS A 546 0.09 -24.01 23.76
CA LYS A 546 -0.77 -25.06 24.31
C LYS A 546 0.02 -26.10 25.09
N ILE A 547 1.20 -26.47 24.61
CA ILE A 547 2.11 -27.39 25.32
C ILE A 547 2.54 -26.77 26.66
N ARG A 548 2.88 -25.48 26.70
CA ARG A 548 3.18 -24.77 27.96
C ARG A 548 2.02 -24.80 28.95
N ASP A 549 0.80 -24.53 28.49
CA ASP A 549 -0.43 -24.62 29.30
C ASP A 549 -0.62 -26.02 29.90
N MET A 550 -0.43 -27.07 29.09
CA MET A 550 -0.50 -28.45 29.57
C MET A 550 0.63 -28.82 30.56
N LYS A 551 1.74 -28.07 30.56
CA LYS A 551 2.85 -28.19 31.52
C LYS A 551 2.68 -27.31 32.77
N GLY A 552 1.52 -26.67 32.94
CA GLY A 552 1.20 -25.88 34.14
C GLY A 552 1.48 -24.38 34.02
N ASP A 553 1.78 -23.87 32.82
CA ASP A 553 1.92 -22.44 32.56
C ASP A 553 0.66 -21.88 31.87
N PRO A 554 -0.34 -21.41 32.64
CA PRO A 554 -1.67 -21.08 32.14
C PRO A 554 -1.63 -19.90 31.19
N TYR A 555 -2.49 -19.91 30.18
CA TYR A 555 -2.65 -18.78 29.26
C TYR A 555 -2.88 -17.45 29.99
N PRO A 556 -2.37 -16.33 29.45
CA PRO A 556 -2.80 -15.02 29.93
C PRO A 556 -4.31 -14.87 29.76
N GLU A 557 -4.94 -14.16 30.69
CA GLU A 557 -6.35 -13.83 30.60
C GLU A 557 -6.57 -12.98 29.35
N ALA A 558 -7.50 -13.41 28.49
CA ALA A 558 -7.84 -12.64 27.30
C ALA A 558 -8.70 -11.44 27.72
N PRO A 559 -8.36 -10.21 27.32
CA PRO A 559 -9.15 -9.05 27.72
C PRO A 559 -10.54 -9.13 27.08
N LYS A 560 -11.59 -9.02 27.90
CA LYS A 560 -12.98 -9.03 27.41
C LYS A 560 -13.28 -7.81 26.54
N LYS A 561 -12.75 -6.64 26.88
CA LYS A 561 -12.82 -5.41 26.06
C LYS A 561 -11.52 -4.66 26.24
N VAL A 562 -10.96 -4.12 25.16
CA VAL A 562 -9.86 -3.16 25.26
C VAL A 562 -10.42 -1.80 25.67
N THR A 563 -9.86 -1.21 26.72
CA THR A 563 -10.19 0.15 27.16
C THR A 563 -9.33 1.17 26.43
N PHE A 564 -9.94 2.28 26.03
CA PHE A 564 -9.27 3.42 25.42
C PHE A 564 -9.06 4.58 26.40
N ALA A 565 -9.35 4.37 27.69
CA ALA A 565 -9.24 5.42 28.71
C ALA A 565 -7.82 6.02 28.81
N LYS A 566 -6.79 5.24 28.44
CA LYS A 566 -5.37 5.66 28.46
C LYS A 566 -4.87 6.25 27.14
N VAL A 567 -5.71 6.33 26.10
CA VAL A 567 -5.31 7.01 24.86
C VAL A 567 -5.06 8.48 25.19
N SER A 568 -3.85 8.96 24.91
CA SER A 568 -3.52 10.35 25.16
C SER A 568 -4.18 11.26 24.12
N ALA A 569 -4.56 12.46 24.55
CA ALA A 569 -5.06 13.50 23.66
C ALA A 569 -4.04 13.83 22.55
N ALA A 570 -2.75 13.84 22.89
CA ALA A 570 -1.65 14.11 21.95
C ALA A 570 -1.53 13.05 20.85
N ASP A 571 -1.70 11.77 21.18
CA ASP A 571 -1.70 10.68 20.19
C ASP A 571 -2.91 10.80 19.26
N ALA A 572 -4.09 11.10 19.83
CA ALA A 572 -5.33 11.22 19.07
C ALA A 572 -5.26 12.35 18.02
N ILE A 573 -4.60 13.47 18.31
CA ILE A 573 -4.36 14.55 17.32
C ILE A 573 -3.62 14.02 16.08
N ARG A 574 -2.76 13.01 16.25
CA ARG A 574 -1.90 12.47 15.19
C ARG A 574 -2.49 11.25 14.49
N MET A 575 -3.64 10.77 14.93
CA MET A 575 -4.33 9.63 14.33
C MET A 575 -4.95 10.01 12.97
N SER A 576 -4.84 9.08 12.03
CA SER A 576 -5.63 9.08 10.80
C SER A 576 -7.12 8.87 11.11
N GLU A 577 -7.99 9.15 10.13
CA GLU A 577 -9.42 8.90 10.30
C GLU A 577 -9.71 7.42 10.62
N THR A 578 -8.93 6.49 10.05
CA THR A 578 -9.11 5.04 10.30
C THR A 578 -8.78 4.66 11.74
N GLU A 579 -7.72 5.23 12.32
CA GLU A 579 -7.33 5.01 13.72
C GLU A 579 -8.35 5.63 14.68
N LEU A 580 -8.81 6.86 14.39
CA LEU A 580 -9.87 7.50 15.18
C LEU A 580 -11.17 6.71 15.12
N GLU A 581 -11.51 6.18 13.95
CA GLU A 581 -12.66 5.30 13.78
C GLU A 581 -12.54 4.02 14.60
N ARG A 582 -11.34 3.45 14.72
CA ARG A 582 -11.10 2.29 15.60
C ARG A 582 -11.42 2.63 17.05
N VAL A 583 -10.96 3.78 17.54
CA VAL A 583 -11.24 4.22 18.91
C VAL A 583 -12.72 4.55 19.07
N PHE A 584 -13.33 5.30 18.14
CA PHE A 584 -14.75 5.67 18.19
C PHE A 584 -15.66 4.44 18.18
N GLU A 585 -15.38 3.45 17.34
CA GLU A 585 -16.19 2.24 17.26
C GLU A 585 -16.07 1.38 18.51
N ARG A 586 -14.88 1.29 19.12
CA ARG A 586 -14.61 0.34 20.22
C ARG A 586 -14.77 0.94 21.62
N ALA A 587 -14.61 2.25 21.79
CA ALA A 587 -14.71 2.89 23.10
C ALA A 587 -16.17 2.96 23.58
N GLU A 588 -16.38 2.87 24.89
CA GLU A 588 -17.65 3.26 25.50
C GLU A 588 -17.60 4.76 25.83
N THR A 589 -18.70 5.47 25.59
CA THR A 589 -18.76 6.90 25.90
C THR A 589 -18.97 7.14 27.40
N LEU A 590 -18.22 8.09 27.96
CA LEU A 590 -18.48 8.65 29.29
C LEU A 590 -19.79 9.47 29.32
N PRO A 591 -20.34 9.77 30.52
CA PRO A 591 -21.55 10.59 30.66
C PRO A 591 -21.37 12.03 30.13
N LEU A 592 -22.47 12.68 29.73
CA LEU A 592 -22.48 14.08 29.23
C LEU A 592 -21.72 15.06 30.14
N ALA A 593 -21.79 14.90 31.46
CA ALA A 593 -21.11 15.76 32.42
C ALA A 593 -19.57 15.77 32.28
N SER A 594 -18.97 14.74 31.67
CA SER A 594 -17.52 14.71 31.38
C SER A 594 -17.10 15.72 30.31
N MET A 595 -18.03 16.13 29.45
CA MET A 595 -17.80 17.12 28.40
C MET A 595 -17.88 18.56 28.90
N GLU A 596 -18.34 18.78 30.13
CA GLU A 596 -18.63 20.12 30.67
C GLU A 596 -17.35 20.90 30.90
N ASN A 597 -17.29 22.13 30.38
CA ASN A 597 -16.19 23.06 30.59
C ASN A 597 -16.32 23.74 31.96
N LYS A 598 -15.34 23.52 32.86
CA LYS A 598 -15.40 24.00 34.27
C LYS A 598 -14.18 24.82 34.70
N GLY A 599 -13.06 24.67 34.01
CA GLY A 599 -11.78 25.24 34.37
C GLY A 599 -11.33 26.37 33.45
N GLY A 600 -10.13 26.87 33.73
CA GLY A 600 -9.41 27.82 32.89
C GLY A 600 -8.29 27.15 32.10
N ARG A 601 -7.38 27.98 31.60
CA ARG A 601 -6.21 27.57 30.83
C ARG A 601 -4.95 27.51 31.69
N GLN A 602 -4.13 26.50 31.45
CA GLN A 602 -2.85 26.30 32.13
C GLN A 602 -1.78 25.91 31.11
N VAL A 603 -0.61 26.53 31.20
CA VAL A 603 0.55 26.27 30.34
C VAL A 603 1.66 25.69 31.19
N ASP A 604 2.24 24.57 30.76
CA ASP A 604 3.37 23.92 31.41
C ASP A 604 4.57 23.90 30.47
N LEU A 605 5.57 24.73 30.78
CA LEU A 605 6.82 24.85 30.01
C LEU A 605 7.69 23.58 30.12
N ALA A 606 7.69 22.90 31.27
CA ALA A 606 8.57 21.73 31.48
C ALA A 606 8.13 20.53 30.64
N THR A 607 6.81 20.35 30.50
CA THR A 607 6.25 19.29 29.64
C THR A 607 5.91 19.78 28.24
N ARG A 608 6.03 21.09 27.96
CA ARG A 608 5.66 21.75 26.70
C ARG A 608 4.21 21.44 26.28
N THR A 609 3.30 21.51 27.25
CA THR A 609 1.87 21.25 27.03
C THR A 609 0.98 22.39 27.50
N VAL A 610 -0.19 22.52 26.86
CA VAL A 610 -1.27 23.38 27.30
C VAL A 610 -2.45 22.51 27.66
N HIS A 611 -3.05 22.79 28.82
CA HIS A 611 -4.35 22.26 29.22
C HIS A 611 -5.37 23.40 29.20
N ASN A 612 -6.39 23.28 28.36
CA ASN A 612 -7.46 24.25 28.19
C ASN A 612 -8.81 23.59 28.46
N ASP A 613 -9.48 24.02 29.54
CA ASP A 613 -10.85 23.60 29.85
C ASP A 613 -11.90 24.70 29.63
N GLU A 614 -11.53 25.83 29.00
CA GLU A 614 -12.47 26.86 28.58
C GLU A 614 -13.34 26.35 27.41
N TYR A 615 -12.77 25.52 26.55
CA TYR A 615 -13.45 24.87 25.43
C TYR A 615 -12.70 23.60 24.99
N TRP A 616 -13.39 22.72 24.27
CA TRP A 616 -12.77 21.61 23.55
C TRP A 616 -12.22 22.07 22.21
N LYS A 617 -10.93 21.84 21.95
CA LYS A 617 -10.29 22.16 20.67
C LYS A 617 -10.42 20.97 19.70
N GLY A 618 -10.99 21.18 18.52
CA GLY A 618 -11.19 20.13 17.51
C GLY A 618 -10.05 20.07 16.50
N PHE A 619 -9.71 18.87 16.02
CA PHE A 619 -8.66 18.66 15.03
C PHE A 619 -9.21 17.85 13.84
N PHE A 620 -8.77 18.09 12.62
CA PHE A 620 -9.10 17.21 11.48
C PHE A 620 -8.16 15.99 11.47
N PRO A 621 -8.64 14.81 11.03
CA PRO A 621 -7.83 13.59 11.00
C PRO A 621 -6.59 13.72 10.13
N LYS A 622 -5.47 13.13 10.56
CA LYS A 622 -4.20 13.18 9.82
C LYS A 622 -4.37 12.66 8.39
N GLY A 623 -3.88 13.43 7.41
CA GLY A 623 -3.93 13.08 5.99
C GLY A 623 -5.25 13.40 5.28
N HIS A 624 -6.26 13.95 5.97
CA HIS A 624 -7.54 14.30 5.36
C HIS A 624 -7.48 15.60 4.54
N VAL A 625 -8.27 15.70 3.47
CA VAL A 625 -8.28 16.89 2.57
C VAL A 625 -8.62 18.19 3.32
N LEU A 626 -9.47 18.11 4.34
CA LEU A 626 -9.80 19.25 5.18
C LEU A 626 -8.61 19.74 6.01
N ASN A 627 -7.59 18.92 6.29
CA ASN A 627 -6.36 19.42 6.90
C ASN A 627 -5.60 20.33 5.94
N ALA A 628 -5.57 20.00 4.65
CA ALA A 628 -4.97 20.87 3.62
C ALA A 628 -5.75 22.19 3.49
N MET A 629 -7.08 22.10 3.45
CA MET A 629 -7.95 23.28 3.34
C MET A 629 -7.91 24.14 4.61
N SER A 630 -7.93 23.52 5.80
CA SER A 630 -7.82 24.19 7.09
C SER A 630 -6.46 24.84 7.27
N ALA A 631 -5.37 24.22 6.82
CA ALA A 631 -4.06 24.84 6.81
C ALA A 631 -3.98 26.03 5.83
N ALA A 632 -4.68 25.96 4.69
CA ALA A 632 -4.70 27.03 3.68
C ALA A 632 -5.63 28.21 4.04
N LEU A 633 -6.74 27.94 4.75
CA LEU A 633 -7.71 28.93 5.21
C LEU A 633 -7.49 29.34 6.67
N PHE A 634 -6.56 28.66 7.36
CA PHE A 634 -6.20 28.82 8.76
C PHE A 634 -7.37 28.74 9.75
N THR A 635 -8.36 27.90 9.46
CA THR A 635 -9.59 27.78 10.26
C THR A 635 -9.58 26.51 11.11
N CYS A 636 -10.00 26.62 12.37
CA CYS A 636 -10.17 25.49 13.30
C CYS A 636 -11.54 25.52 13.98
N PHE A 637 -11.87 24.37 14.54
CA PHE A 637 -12.94 24.02 15.44
C PHE A 637 -12.81 24.30 16.94
N ARG A 638 -13.78 24.92 17.61
CA ARG A 638 -13.93 24.73 19.06
C ARG A 638 -15.38 24.52 19.47
N LYS A 639 -15.57 23.79 20.57
CA LYS A 639 -16.89 23.59 21.17
C LYS A 639 -16.85 23.85 22.67
N GLU A 640 -17.76 24.68 23.12
CA GLU A 640 -18.03 24.95 24.53
C GLU A 640 -19.28 24.19 24.93
N PHE A 641 -19.25 23.50 26.08
CA PHE A 641 -20.38 22.76 26.62
C PHE A 641 -20.65 23.14 28.07
N PHE A 642 -21.91 23.45 28.36
CA PHE A 642 -22.36 23.92 29.67
C PHE A 642 -23.75 23.35 30.01
N PRO A 643 -24.14 23.31 31.29
CA PRO A 643 -25.46 22.85 31.69
C PRO A 643 -26.58 23.68 31.05
N GLY A 644 -27.62 23.02 30.54
CA GLY A 644 -28.77 23.69 29.93
C GLY A 644 -29.63 24.46 30.94
N ALA A 645 -30.37 25.47 30.45
CA ALA A 645 -31.21 26.31 31.30
C ALA A 645 -32.25 25.47 32.08
N GLY A 646 -32.28 25.61 33.42
CA GLY A 646 -33.18 24.85 34.29
C GLY A 646 -32.75 23.41 34.62
N GLY A 647 -31.48 23.05 34.35
CA GLY A 647 -30.89 21.76 34.76
C GLY A 647 -31.33 20.56 33.91
N LYS A 648 -31.94 20.79 32.74
CA LYS A 648 -32.32 19.74 31.79
C LYS A 648 -31.38 19.72 30.59
N GLY A 649 -30.61 18.65 30.44
CA GLY A 649 -29.71 18.44 29.30
C GLY A 649 -28.45 19.31 29.34
N MET A 650 -27.70 19.28 28.24
CA MET A 650 -26.47 20.05 28.05
C MET A 650 -26.61 20.89 26.78
N GLU A 651 -26.17 22.14 26.87
CA GLU A 651 -26.13 23.07 25.76
C GLU A 651 -24.69 23.32 25.36
N GLY A 652 -24.49 23.82 24.16
CA GLY A 652 -23.17 24.18 23.70
C GLY A 652 -23.14 25.20 22.59
N ILE A 653 -21.92 25.64 22.31
CA ILE A 653 -21.61 26.59 21.25
C ILE A 653 -20.48 25.99 20.44
N THR A 654 -20.74 25.75 19.16
CA THR A 654 -19.69 25.40 18.20
C THR A 654 -19.27 26.68 17.53
N SER A 655 -17.99 26.96 17.57
CA SER A 655 -17.42 28.16 17.00
C SER A 655 -16.21 27.79 16.17
N ASP A 656 -15.93 28.60 15.15
CA ASP A 656 -14.57 28.64 14.64
C ASP A 656 -13.65 29.29 15.69
N THR A 657 -12.36 29.16 15.49
CA THR A 657 -11.39 29.69 16.46
C THR A 657 -11.39 31.21 16.59
N ASP A 658 -11.74 31.94 15.53
CA ASP A 658 -11.75 33.40 15.50
C ASP A 658 -13.12 33.98 15.89
N GLY A 659 -14.13 33.13 16.09
CA GLY A 659 -15.46 33.54 16.58
C GLY A 659 -16.39 34.12 15.53
N PHE A 660 -16.07 34.01 14.23
CA PHE A 660 -16.94 34.44 13.13
C PHE A 660 -18.18 33.55 13.00
N ILE A 661 -18.02 32.26 13.26
CA ILE A 661 -19.08 31.27 13.34
C ILE A 661 -19.39 31.05 14.82
N ARG A 662 -20.66 31.15 15.19
CA ARG A 662 -21.12 30.84 16.54
C ARG A 662 -22.46 30.12 16.48
N ALA A 663 -22.40 28.80 16.36
CA ALA A 663 -23.56 27.93 16.19
C ALA A 663 -24.00 27.32 17.53
N LYS A 664 -25.17 27.75 18.01
CA LYS A 664 -25.79 27.16 19.21
C LYS A 664 -26.23 25.72 18.96
N ASN A 665 -26.04 24.87 19.95
CA ASN A 665 -26.37 23.45 19.86
C ASN A 665 -26.85 22.88 21.20
N THR A 666 -27.52 21.73 21.11
CA THR A 666 -27.97 20.92 22.25
C THR A 666 -27.38 19.52 22.17
N LEU A 667 -27.13 18.91 23.33
CA LEU A 667 -26.56 17.57 23.43
C LEU A 667 -27.52 16.65 24.19
N GLU A 668 -27.74 15.46 23.63
CA GLU A 668 -28.52 14.41 24.26
C GLU A 668 -27.79 13.06 24.23
N PHE A 669 -28.02 12.26 25.26
CA PHE A 669 -27.50 10.91 25.31
C PHE A 669 -28.42 9.99 24.51
N ILE A 670 -27.87 9.26 23.55
CA ILE A 670 -28.62 8.30 22.75
C ILE A 670 -28.13 6.88 23.00
N ASP A 671 -29.08 5.98 23.17
CA ASP A 671 -28.86 4.54 23.23
C ASP A 671 -29.45 3.93 21.97
N THR A 672 -28.59 3.50 21.05
CA THR A 672 -29.03 3.03 19.73
C THR A 672 -29.86 1.76 19.80
N GLU A 673 -29.79 1.00 20.90
CA GLU A 673 -30.64 -0.18 21.11
C GLU A 673 -32.09 0.19 21.45
N LYS A 674 -32.33 1.43 21.88
CA LYS A 674 -33.67 1.97 22.17
C LYS A 674 -34.28 2.72 20.98
N LEU A 675 -33.53 2.91 19.90
CA LEU A 675 -34.03 3.56 18.69
C LEU A 675 -34.82 2.56 17.85
N LYS A 676 -35.96 3.00 17.30
CA LYS A 676 -36.74 2.20 16.34
C LYS A 676 -35.98 1.94 15.04
N ASP A 677 -35.16 2.91 14.63
CA ASP A 677 -34.24 2.84 13.51
C ASP A 677 -32.93 3.53 13.93
N ARG A 678 -31.78 2.88 13.68
CA ARG A 678 -30.45 3.36 14.05
C ARG A 678 -29.61 3.81 12.85
N GLY A 679 -30.16 3.76 11.64
CA GLY A 679 -29.42 4.03 10.41
C GLY A 679 -28.14 3.17 10.33
N ASN A 680 -27.00 3.83 10.09
CA ASN A 680 -25.69 3.18 9.96
C ASN A 680 -24.89 3.11 11.27
N LEU A 681 -25.47 3.52 12.42
CA LEU A 681 -24.78 3.45 13.72
C LEU A 681 -24.76 2.01 14.26
N LYS A 682 -23.61 1.59 14.81
CA LYS A 682 -23.49 0.30 15.50
C LYS A 682 -24.19 0.33 16.87
N PRO A 683 -24.64 -0.83 17.39
CA PRO A 683 -25.17 -0.92 18.76
C PRO A 683 -24.22 -0.28 19.78
N GLY A 684 -24.78 0.51 20.68
CA GLY A 684 -24.01 1.22 21.70
C GLY A 684 -24.61 2.57 22.07
N ARG A 685 -23.92 3.21 23.00
CA ARG A 685 -24.26 4.53 23.53
C ARG A 685 -23.41 5.61 22.86
N TYR A 686 -24.06 6.71 22.53
CA TYR A 686 -23.44 7.86 21.88
C TYR A 686 -24.01 9.16 22.45
N ILE A 687 -23.35 10.26 22.15
CA ILE A 687 -23.83 11.60 22.46
C ILE A 687 -24.17 12.29 21.13
N LEU A 688 -25.40 12.74 20.98
CA LEU A 688 -25.88 13.42 19.77
C LEU A 688 -25.90 14.92 20.01
N LEU A 689 -25.21 15.68 19.15
CA LEU A 689 -25.23 17.14 19.12
C LEU A 689 -26.08 17.63 17.96
N ARG A 690 -27.07 18.48 18.23
CA ARG A 690 -27.94 19.10 17.23
C ARG A 690 -27.77 20.61 17.23
N TYR A 691 -27.56 21.21 16.07
CA TYR A 691 -27.53 22.66 15.93
C TYR A 691 -28.95 23.23 15.96
N THR A 692 -29.16 24.32 16.69
CA THR A 692 -30.50 24.90 16.92
C THR A 692 -30.83 26.06 15.98
N GLU A 693 -29.83 26.60 15.29
CA GLU A 693 -29.98 27.72 14.38
C GLU A 693 -30.30 27.26 12.95
N PRO A 694 -31.24 27.92 12.23
CA PRO A 694 -31.73 27.45 10.93
C PRO A 694 -30.63 27.20 9.90
N GLN A 695 -29.63 28.07 9.81
CA GLN A 695 -28.53 27.93 8.84
C GLN A 695 -27.63 26.71 9.08
N TRP A 696 -27.66 26.13 10.28
CA TRP A 696 -26.84 24.96 10.66
C TRP A 696 -27.67 23.69 10.85
N SER A 697 -28.99 23.75 10.68
CA SER A 697 -29.94 22.66 10.94
C SER A 697 -29.73 21.40 10.08
N GLY A 698 -29.03 21.52 8.96
CA GLY A 698 -28.66 20.39 8.09
C GLY A 698 -27.48 19.54 8.58
N PHE A 699 -26.83 19.93 9.69
CA PHE A 699 -25.71 19.20 10.27
C PHE A 699 -26.07 18.63 11.65
N TYR A 700 -25.41 17.55 12.03
CA TYR A 700 -25.37 17.05 13.40
C TYR A 700 -24.06 16.30 13.66
N ASP A 701 -23.66 16.21 14.93
CA ASP A 701 -22.48 15.44 15.31
C ASP A 701 -22.85 14.29 16.24
N VAL A 702 -22.11 13.19 16.14
CA VAL A 702 -22.20 12.05 17.07
C VAL A 702 -20.86 11.88 17.76
N PHE A 703 -20.84 11.94 19.09
CA PHE A 703 -19.64 11.87 19.92
C PHE A 703 -19.55 10.58 20.74
N LYS A 704 -18.31 10.22 21.06
CA LYS A 704 -17.95 9.44 22.24
C LYS A 704 -16.93 10.22 23.08
N ALA A 705 -17.27 10.44 24.35
CA ALA A 705 -16.32 10.93 25.34
C ALA A 705 -15.43 9.78 25.80
N ILE A 706 -14.12 9.85 25.54
CA ILE A 706 -13.18 8.75 25.75
C ILE A 706 -12.58 8.81 27.15
N ASN A 707 -12.10 10.00 27.54
CA ASN A 707 -11.62 10.34 28.87
C ASN A 707 -11.80 11.85 29.10
N ASP A 708 -11.30 12.35 30.23
CA ASP A 708 -11.47 13.77 30.62
C ASP A 708 -10.78 14.75 29.66
N GLU A 709 -9.82 14.29 28.86
CA GLU A 709 -9.02 15.13 27.94
C GLU A 709 -9.28 14.85 26.46
N LEU A 710 -10.08 13.83 26.09
CA LEU A 710 -10.31 13.39 24.71
C LEU A 710 -11.78 13.02 24.42
N LEU A 711 -12.32 13.63 23.37
CA LEU A 711 -13.54 13.23 22.68
C LEU A 711 -13.20 12.78 21.26
N ILE A 712 -14.00 11.87 20.71
CA ILE A 712 -13.99 11.61 19.26
C ILE A 712 -15.40 11.84 18.73
N GLY A 713 -15.50 12.62 17.67
CA GLY A 713 -16.75 13.00 17.02
C GLY A 713 -16.83 12.56 15.57
N ARG A 714 -18.04 12.41 15.08
CA ARG A 714 -18.38 12.22 13.66
C ARG A 714 -19.30 13.34 13.21
N VAL A 715 -19.00 13.98 12.08
CA VAL A 715 -19.89 14.97 11.47
C VAL A 715 -20.79 14.29 10.44
N TYR A 716 -22.06 14.64 10.45
CA TYR A 716 -23.05 14.18 9.48
C TYR A 716 -23.79 15.35 8.83
N PHE A 717 -24.15 15.18 7.55
CA PHE A 717 -25.05 16.07 6.82
C PHE A 717 -26.38 15.36 6.50
N GLY A 718 -27.50 16.00 6.81
CA GLY A 718 -28.85 15.46 6.66
C GLY A 718 -29.52 15.16 8.00
N GLU A 719 -30.56 14.33 7.98
CA GLU A 719 -31.37 14.03 9.17
C GLU A 719 -30.83 12.80 9.93
N PHE A 720 -30.66 12.95 11.25
CA PHE A 720 -30.33 11.82 12.12
C PHE A 720 -31.47 10.78 12.13
N PRO A 721 -31.19 9.45 12.05
CA PRO A 721 -29.86 8.81 12.04
C PRO A 721 -29.29 8.49 10.64
N HIS A 722 -29.88 9.02 9.57
CA HIS A 722 -29.58 8.65 8.17
C HIS A 722 -28.69 9.64 7.43
N GLY A 723 -28.11 10.61 8.12
CA GLY A 723 -27.21 11.58 7.51
C GLY A 723 -26.02 10.92 6.81
N LEU A 724 -25.50 11.60 5.78
CA LEU A 724 -24.25 11.23 5.13
C LEU A 724 -23.10 11.57 6.10
N ARG A 725 -22.32 10.56 6.50
CA ARG A 725 -21.13 10.77 7.33
C ARG A 725 -20.08 11.52 6.50
N MET A 726 -19.61 12.65 7.03
CA MET A 726 -18.62 13.48 6.37
C MET A 726 -17.20 13.06 6.74
N PHE A 727 -16.86 13.03 8.03
CA PHE A 727 -15.55 12.61 8.55
C PHE A 727 -15.59 12.38 10.08
N THR A 728 -14.50 11.83 10.62
CA THR A 728 -14.31 11.57 12.06
C THR A 728 -13.11 12.35 12.61
N PHE A 729 -13.27 12.95 13.78
CA PHE A 729 -12.33 13.94 14.31
C PHE A 729 -12.11 13.76 15.83
N PRO A 730 -10.91 14.03 16.37
CA PRO A 730 -10.70 14.15 17.81
C PRO A 730 -10.99 15.58 18.28
N MET A 731 -11.41 15.72 19.53
CA MET A 731 -11.37 16.98 20.27
C MET A 731 -10.65 16.79 21.58
N VAL A 732 -9.82 17.74 21.96
CA VAL A 732 -8.97 17.60 23.15
C VAL A 732 -8.97 18.83 24.05
N ARG A 733 -8.60 18.61 25.31
CA ARG A 733 -8.28 19.66 26.29
C ARG A 733 -6.78 19.81 26.52
N ARG A 734 -5.98 18.77 26.27
CA ARG A 734 -4.52 18.80 26.38
C ARG A 734 -3.87 18.68 25.00
N TYR A 735 -2.96 19.58 24.68
CA TYR A 735 -2.22 19.58 23.43
C TYR A 735 -0.79 20.11 23.62
N GLY A 736 0.09 19.81 22.67
CA GLY A 736 1.49 20.21 22.72
C GLY A 736 1.69 21.62 22.18
N PHE A 737 2.92 22.13 22.33
CA PHE A 737 3.31 23.44 21.79
C PHE A 737 3.28 23.51 20.26
N SER A 738 3.24 22.38 19.56
CA SER A 738 2.98 22.33 18.12
C SER A 738 1.52 22.64 17.74
N GLU A 739 0.62 22.76 18.71
CA GLU A 739 -0.80 23.01 18.50
C GLU A 739 -1.32 24.20 19.33
N ILE A 740 -0.46 25.11 19.79
CA ILE A 740 -0.88 26.27 20.58
C ILE A 740 -1.66 27.30 19.75
N THR A 741 -2.54 28.03 20.41
CA THR A 741 -3.34 29.12 19.85
C THR A 741 -2.68 30.48 20.08
N ILE A 742 -3.20 31.53 19.44
CA ILE A 742 -2.74 32.91 19.65
C ILE A 742 -2.88 33.32 21.12
N ALA A 743 -3.97 32.92 21.77
CA ALA A 743 -4.19 33.26 23.16
C ALA A 743 -3.21 32.52 24.10
N ASP A 744 -2.69 31.34 23.69
CA ASP A 744 -1.61 30.66 24.43
C ASP A 744 -0.26 31.36 24.18
N HIS A 745 -0.02 31.84 22.96
CA HIS A 745 1.14 32.67 22.64
C HIS A 745 1.19 33.94 23.50
N HIS A 746 0.09 34.67 23.64
CA HIS A 746 0.05 35.88 24.46
C HIS A 746 0.42 35.61 25.93
N GLN A 747 -0.03 34.49 26.48
CA GLN A 747 0.35 34.07 27.83
C GLN A 747 1.87 33.78 27.92
N LEU A 748 2.38 32.92 27.05
CA LEU A 748 3.80 32.58 26.99
C LEU A 748 4.69 33.82 26.75
N TRP A 749 4.24 34.73 25.89
CA TRP A 749 4.95 35.97 25.57
C TRP A 749 5.16 36.84 26.81
N SER A 750 4.17 36.91 27.70
CA SER A 750 4.23 37.68 28.94
C SER A 750 5.23 37.12 29.95
N GLU A 751 5.54 35.82 29.87
CA GLU A 751 6.47 35.11 30.75
C GLU A 751 7.92 35.09 30.21
N GLY A 752 8.11 35.34 28.91
CA GLY A 752 9.43 35.30 28.26
C GLY A 752 10.37 36.44 28.62
N ALA A 753 11.68 36.16 28.64
CA ALA A 753 12.76 37.12 28.92
C ALA A 753 13.52 37.52 27.63
N ALA A 754 14.28 38.61 27.63
CA ALA A 754 15.13 38.97 26.48
C ALA A 754 16.30 37.97 26.31
N PRO A 755 16.55 37.41 25.11
CA PRO A 755 17.65 36.46 24.89
C PRO A 755 19.02 37.15 24.84
N ARG A 756 20.08 36.49 25.33
CA ARG A 756 21.47 36.92 25.15
C ARG A 756 22.05 36.34 23.85
N LYS A 757 23.22 36.83 23.42
CA LYS A 757 23.92 36.34 22.22
C LYS A 757 24.19 34.83 22.27
N GLU A 758 24.61 34.35 23.43
CA GLU A 758 24.95 32.95 23.67
C GLU A 758 23.69 32.07 23.66
N ASP A 759 22.53 32.62 24.04
CA ASP A 759 21.27 31.88 24.04
C ASP A 759 20.77 31.64 22.60
N LEU A 760 21.09 32.52 21.65
CA LEU A 760 20.63 32.46 20.24
C LEU A 760 21.48 31.53 19.36
N GLU A 761 22.74 31.28 19.69
CA GLU A 761 23.68 30.52 18.84
C GLU A 761 23.13 29.13 18.46
N GLY A 762 23.11 28.80 17.17
CA GLY A 762 22.59 27.53 16.64
C GLY A 762 21.46 27.71 15.62
N VAL A 763 20.88 26.59 15.18
CA VAL A 763 19.78 26.55 14.20
C VAL A 763 18.45 26.31 14.91
N TRP A 764 17.48 27.14 14.61
CA TRP A 764 16.15 27.16 15.21
C TRP A 764 15.08 26.93 14.15
N ARG A 765 14.08 26.11 14.44
CA ARG A 765 12.89 25.94 13.60
C ARG A 765 11.81 26.91 14.06
N MET A 766 11.37 27.78 13.16
CA MET A 766 10.24 28.68 13.36
C MET A 766 8.93 27.99 12.99
N ASN A 767 8.08 27.76 13.98
CA ASN A 767 6.72 27.25 13.80
C ASN A 767 5.75 28.41 13.95
N THR A 768 5.02 28.78 12.89
CA THR A 768 3.98 29.81 13.02
C THR A 768 2.88 29.32 13.92
N ILE A 769 2.44 30.19 14.81
CA ILE A 769 1.29 29.98 15.66
C ILE A 769 0.10 30.55 14.91
N SER A 770 -0.86 29.68 14.66
CA SER A 770 -2.16 30.02 14.14
C SER A 770 -3.19 29.33 15.01
N ASN A 771 -4.43 29.80 14.95
CA ASN A 771 -5.52 29.07 15.54
C ASN A 771 -5.86 27.76 14.79
N ALA A 772 -5.23 27.46 13.65
CA ALA A 772 -5.42 26.23 12.88
C ALA A 772 -4.99 24.92 13.61
N ASN A 773 -5.33 23.76 13.02
CA ASN A 773 -5.16 22.44 13.63
C ASN A 773 -3.71 21.95 13.73
N HIS A 774 -2.82 22.38 12.83
CA HIS A 774 -1.44 21.91 12.79
C HIS A 774 -0.51 23.09 12.50
N ALA A 775 0.47 23.33 13.38
CA ALA A 775 1.52 24.28 13.09
C ALA A 775 2.43 23.73 11.98
N GLY A 776 2.58 24.50 10.92
CA GLY A 776 3.63 24.28 9.92
C GLY A 776 4.94 24.89 10.43
N GLY A 777 6.06 24.19 10.22
CA GLY A 777 7.36 24.85 10.23
C GLY A 777 7.41 25.81 9.05
N VAL A 778 7.52 27.11 9.34
CA VAL A 778 7.48 28.19 8.35
C VAL A 778 8.85 28.78 8.14
N ALA A 779 9.79 28.67 9.07
CA ALA A 779 11.18 29.03 8.77
C ALA A 779 12.20 28.23 9.56
N TYR A 780 13.47 28.40 9.21
CA TYR A 780 14.59 28.15 10.10
C TYR A 780 15.39 29.43 10.29
N LEU A 781 15.86 29.71 11.49
CA LEU A 781 16.77 30.81 11.80
C LEU A 781 18.09 30.22 12.31
N ALA A 782 19.20 30.51 11.65
CA ALA A 782 20.53 30.09 12.07
C ALA A 782 21.32 31.30 12.56
N PHE A 783 21.77 31.26 13.81
CA PHE A 783 22.59 32.32 14.41
C PHE A 783 24.02 31.80 14.65
N GLU A 784 25.02 32.56 14.24
CA GLU A 784 26.43 32.17 14.35
C GLU A 784 27.29 33.29 14.94
N ASN A 785 28.08 32.93 15.96
CA ASN A 785 29.13 33.79 16.51
C ASN A 785 30.43 33.61 15.72
N LYS A 786 30.85 34.61 14.95
CA LYS A 786 32.08 34.52 14.14
C LYS A 786 33.35 34.81 14.96
N PRO A 787 34.50 34.18 14.63
CA PRO A 787 35.80 34.53 15.22
C PRO A 787 36.18 35.98 14.84
N GLY A 788 35.88 36.93 15.73
CA GLY A 788 36.02 38.37 15.49
C GLY A 788 34.95 39.25 16.16
N GLY A 789 33.91 38.66 16.76
CA GLY A 789 32.89 39.37 17.54
C GLY A 789 31.66 39.83 16.73
N SER A 790 31.61 39.56 15.42
CA SER A 790 30.42 39.75 14.59
C SER A 790 29.42 38.61 14.80
N PHE A 791 28.13 38.96 14.86
CA PHE A 791 27.00 38.03 15.07
C PHE A 791 26.16 38.01 13.80
N GLU A 792 26.08 36.86 13.13
CA GLU A 792 25.34 36.68 11.88
C GLU A 792 24.04 35.91 12.12
N ALA A 793 22.95 36.33 11.48
CA ALA A 793 21.69 35.61 11.45
C ALA A 793 21.33 35.27 10.01
N ARG A 794 20.99 34.01 9.74
CA ARG A 794 20.46 33.54 8.45
C ARG A 794 19.05 33.02 8.65
N PHE A 795 18.16 33.28 7.72
CA PHE A 795 16.82 32.71 7.74
C PHE A 795 16.59 31.83 6.51
N GLN A 796 15.72 30.84 6.66
CA GLN A 796 15.17 30.04 5.58
C GLN A 796 13.64 30.00 5.73
N LEU A 797 12.88 30.76 4.95
CA LEU A 797 11.42 30.89 5.05
C LEU A 797 10.71 29.95 4.04
N MET A 798 9.78 29.15 4.53
CA MET A 798 8.89 28.18 3.87
C MET A 798 9.61 27.12 3.02
N GLY A 799 10.92 26.96 3.19
CA GLY A 799 11.76 26.18 2.28
C GLY A 799 11.88 26.80 0.88
N LEU A 800 11.39 28.02 0.70
CA LEU A 800 11.33 28.75 -0.57
C LEU A 800 12.30 29.92 -0.63
N MET A 801 12.72 30.47 0.53
CA MET A 801 13.54 31.68 0.61
C MET A 801 14.69 31.54 1.62
N GLU A 802 15.92 31.97 1.30
CA GLU A 802 17.06 32.04 2.24
C GLU A 802 17.78 33.41 2.17
N GLY A 803 18.27 33.94 3.30
CA GLY A 803 18.97 35.24 3.32
C GLY A 803 19.75 35.52 4.62
N LEU A 804 20.57 36.59 4.62
CA LEU A 804 21.40 37.04 5.76
C LEU A 804 20.85 38.36 6.33
N VAL A 805 20.67 38.43 7.65
CA VAL A 805 20.04 39.55 8.37
C VAL A 805 20.99 40.11 9.43
N LEU A 806 20.96 41.44 9.63
CA LEU A 806 21.78 42.13 10.63
C LEU A 806 21.03 42.29 11.96
N PRO A 807 21.44 41.60 13.04
CA PRO A 807 20.74 41.61 14.33
C PRO A 807 21.01 42.87 15.18
N ARG A 808 20.01 43.33 15.95
CA ARG A 808 20.14 44.39 16.98
C ARG A 808 19.54 43.95 18.32
N PHE A 809 20.28 44.18 19.41
CA PHE A 809 19.84 43.91 20.79
C PHE A 809 19.21 45.17 21.41
N LEU A 810 17.95 45.09 21.85
CA LEU A 810 17.23 46.15 22.57
C LEU A 810 17.00 45.72 24.04
N GLN A 811 16.47 46.62 24.88
CA GLN A 811 16.43 46.43 26.35
C GLN A 811 15.45 45.33 26.80
N ASP A 812 14.41 45.06 26.02
CA ASP A 812 13.26 44.22 26.37
C ASP A 812 13.00 43.08 25.38
N HIS A 813 13.62 43.09 24.20
CA HIS A 813 13.55 42.03 23.18
C HIS A 813 14.72 42.10 22.18
N PHE A 814 14.91 41.03 21.40
CA PHE A 814 15.85 40.99 20.27
C PHE A 814 15.14 41.34 18.96
N ARG A 815 15.76 42.16 18.10
CA ARG A 815 15.19 42.62 16.82
C ARG A 815 16.00 42.20 15.60
N LEU A 816 15.36 41.53 14.64
CA LEU A 816 15.86 41.30 13.27
C LEU A 816 15.16 42.25 12.31
N ASN A 817 15.92 43.00 11.50
CA ASN A 817 15.38 43.82 10.42
C ASN A 817 15.54 43.07 9.11
N ASP A 818 14.45 42.51 8.58
CA ASP A 818 14.47 41.75 7.33
C ASP A 818 14.52 42.67 6.09
N PHE A 819 14.58 42.11 4.87
CA PHE A 819 14.50 42.86 3.60
C PHE A 819 13.13 43.53 3.35
N THR A 820 12.19 43.42 4.30
CA THR A 820 10.83 44.00 4.27
C THR A 820 10.69 45.14 5.30
N VAL A 821 9.50 45.77 5.39
CA VAL A 821 9.18 46.77 6.44
C VAL A 821 8.86 46.14 7.81
N PHE A 822 8.81 44.81 7.90
CA PHE A 822 8.52 44.06 9.12
C PHE A 822 9.79 43.80 9.94
N HIS A 823 9.64 43.59 11.24
CA HIS A 823 10.71 43.17 12.13
C HIS A 823 10.28 42.04 13.06
N ASP A 824 11.24 41.22 13.47
CA ASP A 824 11.04 40.21 14.50
C ASP A 824 11.23 40.78 15.91
N GLU A 825 10.43 40.31 16.86
CA GLU A 825 10.62 40.50 18.29
C GLU A 825 10.70 39.11 18.94
N ILE A 826 11.82 38.76 19.57
CA ILE A 826 12.07 37.42 20.14
C ILE A 826 12.31 37.48 21.64
N ARG A 827 11.68 36.57 22.40
CA ARG A 827 11.87 36.32 23.84
C ARG A 827 12.23 34.86 24.11
N LYS A 828 13.14 34.63 25.07
CA LYS A 828 13.54 33.31 25.58
C LYS A 828 12.50 32.77 26.56
N LEU A 829 12.11 31.50 26.39
CA LEU A 829 11.29 30.75 27.35
C LEU A 829 12.15 29.73 28.10
N ASP A 830 12.96 28.94 27.38
CA ASP A 830 13.95 28.00 27.92
C ASP A 830 15.22 27.98 27.05
N ASP A 831 16.18 27.07 27.30
CA ASP A 831 17.43 26.99 26.53
C ASP A 831 17.24 26.52 25.08
N ASP A 832 16.16 25.82 24.77
CA ASP A 832 15.85 25.22 23.48
C ASP A 832 14.52 25.70 22.88
N LEU A 833 13.90 26.72 23.47
CA LEU A 833 12.60 27.28 23.09
C LEU A 833 12.58 28.80 23.28
N MET A 834 12.24 29.50 22.20
CA MET A 834 11.94 30.92 22.20
C MET A 834 10.56 31.18 21.59
N ILE A 835 10.02 32.36 21.87
CA ILE A 835 8.73 32.82 21.38
C ILE A 835 8.92 34.15 20.67
N GLY A 836 8.23 34.34 19.56
CA GLY A 836 8.44 35.49 18.69
C GLY A 836 7.19 36.07 18.05
N LYS A 837 7.35 37.28 17.54
CA LYS A 837 6.38 38.03 16.74
C LYS A 837 7.09 38.61 15.52
N TRP A 838 6.48 38.52 14.34
CA TRP A 838 6.96 39.17 13.12
C TRP A 838 5.95 40.24 12.72
N VAL A 839 6.25 41.52 12.94
CA VAL A 839 5.26 42.61 12.97
C VAL A 839 5.72 43.88 12.25
N THR A 840 4.77 44.69 11.78
CA THR A 840 4.97 46.05 11.26
C THR A 840 3.89 47.00 11.79
N GLU A 841 4.16 48.32 11.80
CA GLU A 841 3.12 49.32 12.07
C GLU A 841 2.11 49.40 10.90
N ILE A 842 0.80 49.46 11.20
CA ILE A 842 -0.26 49.59 10.19
C ILE A 842 -0.37 51.05 9.70
N PRO A 843 -0.22 51.32 8.39
CA PRO A 843 -0.45 52.66 7.82
C PRO A 843 -1.89 53.15 8.03
N ALA A 844 -2.07 54.44 8.29
CA ALA A 844 -3.39 55.02 8.64
C ALA A 844 -4.51 54.76 7.60
N GLY A 845 -4.19 54.54 6.32
CA GLY A 845 -5.15 54.35 5.24
C GLY A 845 -5.83 52.97 5.18
N ILE A 846 -5.43 52.00 6.00
CA ILE A 846 -5.91 50.60 5.94
C ILE A 846 -6.50 50.10 7.27
N GLN A 847 -6.65 50.98 8.27
CA GLN A 847 -7.14 50.64 9.62
C GLN A 847 -8.60 50.11 9.68
N GLY A 848 -9.38 50.27 8.60
CA GLY A 848 -10.79 49.87 8.54
C GLY A 848 -11.05 48.47 7.95
N ILE A 849 -10.03 47.72 7.53
CA ILE A 849 -10.17 46.38 6.95
C ILE A 849 -10.08 45.33 8.08
N PRO A 850 -10.99 44.33 8.15
CA PRO A 850 -10.83 43.19 9.05
C PRO A 850 -9.56 42.41 8.66
N MET A 851 -8.54 42.44 9.52
CA MET A 851 -7.18 41.94 9.20
C MET A 851 -6.76 40.72 10.03
N ASP A 852 -7.59 40.26 10.96
CA ASP A 852 -7.36 39.01 11.69
C ASP A 852 -7.80 37.84 10.79
N LEU A 853 -6.86 37.34 9.99
CA LEU A 853 -7.09 36.26 9.04
C LEU A 853 -5.94 35.26 9.12
N GLY A 854 -6.18 34.19 9.88
CA GLY A 854 -5.38 32.99 9.82
C GLY A 854 -4.08 32.98 10.63
N ILE A 855 -2.95 33.25 9.96
CA ILE A 855 -1.66 33.49 10.65
C ILE A 855 -1.43 34.98 10.92
N PHE A 856 -2.15 35.87 10.21
CA PHE A 856 -1.98 37.30 10.36
C PHE A 856 -2.96 37.86 11.37
N HIS A 857 -2.41 38.63 12.32
CA HIS A 857 -3.10 39.15 13.48
C HIS A 857 -2.72 40.61 13.70
N ARG A 858 -3.70 41.33 14.21
CA ARG A 858 -3.55 42.70 14.66
C ARG A 858 -3.30 42.74 16.16
N GLU A 859 -2.32 43.54 16.57
CA GLU A 859 -2.00 43.74 17.99
C GLU A 859 -2.08 45.23 18.34
N GLU A 860 -2.72 45.54 19.46
CA GLU A 860 -2.77 46.90 20.00
C GLU A 860 -1.71 47.05 21.10
N ILE A 861 -0.72 47.93 20.89
CA ILE A 861 0.44 48.08 21.79
C ILE A 861 0.02 48.64 23.17
N ALA A 862 -1.04 49.45 23.21
CA ALA A 862 -1.66 50.00 24.42
C ALA A 862 -3.09 50.47 24.10
N PRO A 863 -4.03 50.50 25.05
CA PRO A 863 -5.39 51.00 24.80
C PRO A 863 -5.39 52.41 24.19
N GLY A 864 -5.85 52.57 22.95
CA GLY A 864 -5.81 53.81 22.19
C GLY A 864 -4.47 54.13 21.50
N GLY A 865 -3.55 53.17 21.44
CA GLY A 865 -2.19 53.29 20.92
C GLY A 865 -2.01 52.89 19.45
N ARG A 866 -0.75 52.76 19.01
CA ARG A 866 -0.41 52.31 17.65
C ARG A 866 -0.78 50.83 17.45
N GLN A 867 -1.19 50.48 16.23
CA GLN A 867 -1.61 49.14 15.86
C GLN A 867 -0.50 48.44 15.05
N LEU A 868 -0.14 47.24 15.47
CA LEU A 868 0.78 46.35 14.76
C LEU A 868 0.01 45.31 13.95
N PHE A 869 0.60 44.88 12.85
CA PHE A 869 0.11 43.78 12.03
C PHE A 869 1.24 42.80 11.76
N GLY A 870 0.98 41.51 11.93
CA GLY A 870 2.02 40.50 11.82
C GLY A 870 1.53 39.10 12.13
N PHE A 871 2.46 38.17 12.35
CA PHE A 871 2.13 36.82 12.82
C PHE A 871 2.98 36.43 14.03
N TYR A 872 2.54 35.40 14.74
CA TYR A 872 3.19 34.89 15.94
C TYR A 872 3.88 33.55 15.66
N TYR A 873 4.95 33.23 16.39
CA TYR A 873 5.68 31.98 16.19
C TYR A 873 6.41 31.48 17.43
N LEU A 874 6.75 30.19 17.44
CA LEU A 874 7.72 29.57 18.33
C LEU A 874 9.02 29.28 17.57
N LEU A 875 10.16 29.38 18.26
CA LEU A 875 11.45 28.93 17.77
C LEU A 875 11.93 27.76 18.63
N GLU A 876 12.09 26.59 18.02
CA GLU A 876 12.59 25.39 18.68
C GLU A 876 14.02 25.11 18.22
N ARG A 877 14.95 24.91 19.15
CA ARG A 877 16.34 24.57 18.81
C ARG A 877 16.39 23.23 18.09
N THR A 878 17.21 23.16 17.06
CA THR A 878 17.44 21.94 16.28
C THR A 878 18.83 21.37 16.56
N GLU A 879 18.96 20.05 16.52
CA GLU A 879 20.27 19.37 16.58
C GLU A 879 21.05 19.49 15.25
N ALA A 880 20.41 20.02 14.22
CA ALA A 880 21.01 20.17 12.90
C ALA A 880 22.00 21.34 12.90
N GLY A 881 23.21 21.12 12.39
CA GLY A 881 24.17 22.19 12.19
C GLY A 881 23.78 23.18 11.09
N ARG A 882 22.70 22.91 10.32
CA ARG A 882 22.21 23.67 9.15
C ARG A 882 20.69 23.45 8.92
N PRO A 883 19.94 24.40 8.31
CA PRO A 883 18.52 24.23 7.98
C PRO A 883 18.18 23.12 6.95
N PRO A 884 17.01 22.44 7.02
CA PRO A 884 16.54 21.41 6.07
C PRO A 884 15.66 21.92 4.90
N THR A 885 15.45 21.11 3.85
CA THR A 885 14.72 21.48 2.61
C THR A 885 13.39 20.71 2.37
N ASN A 886 12.25 21.44 2.22
CA ASN A 886 10.90 21.12 1.62
C ASN A 886 9.74 20.37 2.38
N THR A 887 8.52 20.96 2.45
CA THR A 887 7.26 20.35 3.03
C THR A 887 5.87 20.68 2.41
N LEU A 888 5.71 21.59 1.43
CA LEU A 888 4.40 22.21 1.09
C LEU A 888 3.41 21.39 0.20
N LEU A 889 3.88 20.58 -0.76
CA LEU A 889 3.01 20.08 -1.86
C LEU A 889 2.28 18.76 -1.60
N ARG A 890 2.53 18.13 -0.46
CA ARG A 890 2.10 16.75 -0.16
C ARG A 890 0.59 16.51 -0.16
N PRO A 891 -0.28 17.41 0.34
CA PRO A 891 -1.72 17.10 0.44
C PRO A 891 -2.47 16.98 -0.90
N LEU A 892 -1.97 17.60 -1.97
CA LEU A 892 -2.56 17.51 -3.31
C LEU A 892 -2.16 16.21 -4.04
N LEU A 893 -1.04 15.61 -3.64
CA LEU A 893 -0.54 14.35 -4.17
C LEU A 893 -1.25 13.13 -3.56
N ASP A 894 -1.81 13.28 -2.36
CA ASP A 894 -2.41 12.18 -1.61
C ASP A 894 -3.91 11.95 -1.93
N THR A 895 -4.57 12.79 -2.74
CA THR A 895 -6.00 12.65 -3.10
C THR A 895 -6.25 11.81 -4.36
N ALA A 896 -6.72 10.57 -4.23
CA ALA A 896 -6.98 9.67 -5.37
C ALA A 896 -8.25 10.04 -6.17
N LEU A 897 -8.16 10.00 -7.50
CA LEU A 897 -9.25 10.22 -8.47
C LEU A 897 -9.98 8.90 -8.80
N PRO A 898 -11.19 8.94 -9.39
CA PRO A 898 -11.81 7.74 -9.99
C PRO A 898 -10.89 7.06 -11.01
N LYS A 899 -11.00 5.73 -11.19
CA LYS A 899 -10.22 5.00 -12.21
C LYS A 899 -10.67 5.35 -13.63
N GLY A 900 -9.72 5.36 -14.57
CA GLY A 900 -9.94 5.66 -15.99
C GLY A 900 -9.89 7.15 -16.33
N ILE A 901 -9.49 8.00 -15.38
CA ILE A 901 -9.31 9.44 -15.60
C ILE A 901 -7.91 9.66 -16.16
N GLY A 902 -7.84 9.78 -17.50
CA GLY A 902 -6.60 10.04 -18.22
C GLY A 902 -6.35 11.52 -18.47
N MET A 903 -5.24 11.82 -19.15
CA MET A 903 -4.91 13.19 -19.57
C MET A 903 -4.14 13.19 -20.88
N LYS A 904 -4.43 14.15 -21.76
CA LYS A 904 -3.70 14.40 -23.00
C LYS A 904 -3.12 15.81 -23.03
N PHE A 905 -1.93 15.96 -23.59
CA PHE A 905 -1.31 17.24 -23.88
C PHE A 905 -0.42 17.15 -25.12
N ASP A 906 -0.29 18.25 -25.86
CA ASP A 906 0.47 18.29 -27.12
C ASP A 906 1.83 18.97 -26.90
N GLU A 907 2.89 18.42 -27.51
CA GLU A 907 4.22 19.02 -27.52
C GLU A 907 4.78 19.13 -28.95
N ARG A 908 5.46 20.23 -29.22
CA ARG A 908 6.20 20.46 -30.48
C ARG A 908 7.61 20.92 -30.16
N MET A 909 8.60 20.17 -30.66
CA MET A 909 10.02 20.44 -30.48
C MET A 909 10.67 20.67 -31.84
N GLU A 910 11.55 21.67 -31.95
CA GLU A 910 12.25 22.05 -33.18
C GLU A 910 13.71 22.37 -32.90
N GLY A 911 14.62 21.98 -33.77
CA GLY A 911 16.03 22.32 -33.66
C GLY A 911 16.84 21.69 -34.77
N HIS A 912 18.02 21.14 -34.43
CA HIS A 912 19.00 20.70 -35.43
C HIS A 912 19.51 19.29 -35.14
N PHE A 913 19.90 18.57 -36.19
CA PHE A 913 20.45 17.21 -36.11
C PHE A 913 21.81 17.12 -36.81
N TRP A 914 22.83 16.65 -36.08
CA TRP A 914 24.20 16.45 -36.58
C TRP A 914 24.47 14.97 -36.87
N ALA A 915 24.30 14.58 -38.13
CA ALA A 915 24.61 13.24 -38.60
C ALA A 915 26.11 12.90 -38.44
N GLY A 916 26.40 11.69 -37.95
CA GLY A 916 27.75 11.16 -37.75
C GLY A 916 28.52 11.73 -36.56
N GLN A 917 27.91 12.61 -35.76
CA GLN A 917 28.56 13.21 -34.60
C GLN A 917 27.97 12.69 -33.28
N SER A 918 28.78 11.98 -32.50
CA SER A 918 28.43 11.49 -31.17
C SER A 918 28.83 12.47 -30.07
N ALA A 919 28.23 12.34 -28.89
CA ALA A 919 28.71 13.02 -27.69
C ALA A 919 30.03 12.37 -27.18
N PRO A 920 30.92 13.12 -26.50
CA PRO A 920 32.17 12.56 -25.95
C PRO A 920 31.98 11.47 -24.90
N SER A 921 30.83 11.48 -24.22
CA SER A 921 30.40 10.51 -23.21
C SER A 921 28.87 10.37 -23.26
N PRO A 922 28.30 9.23 -22.83
CA PRO A 922 26.86 8.98 -22.86
C PRO A 922 26.08 9.58 -21.67
N ASP A 923 26.77 10.40 -20.88
CA ASP A 923 26.28 11.06 -19.68
C ASP A 923 26.00 12.54 -19.92
N ARG A 924 25.44 13.21 -18.92
CA ARG A 924 25.12 14.65 -18.96
C ARG A 924 26.28 15.51 -19.47
N ALA A 925 27.51 15.24 -19.03
CA ALA A 925 28.67 16.03 -19.43
C ALA A 925 28.90 15.97 -20.94
N GLY A 926 28.66 14.80 -21.55
CA GLY A 926 28.70 14.62 -22.99
C GLY A 926 27.56 15.33 -23.70
N ASP A 927 26.33 15.18 -23.22
CA ASP A 927 25.14 15.78 -23.85
C ASP A 927 25.19 17.31 -23.89
N LEU A 928 25.68 17.94 -22.81
CA LEU A 928 25.83 19.40 -22.73
C LEU A 928 26.81 19.96 -23.77
N THR A 929 27.69 19.13 -24.36
CA THR A 929 28.57 19.57 -25.45
C THR A 929 27.81 19.81 -26.76
N ILE A 930 26.64 19.18 -26.95
CA ILE A 930 25.81 19.33 -28.15
C ILE A 930 25.31 20.78 -28.27
N ALA A 931 24.98 21.44 -27.15
CA ALA A 931 24.52 22.83 -27.13
C ALA A 931 25.56 23.85 -27.63
N ARG A 932 26.84 23.48 -27.73
CA ARG A 932 27.94 24.36 -28.17
C ARG A 932 28.29 24.19 -29.66
N ARG A 933 27.58 23.30 -30.37
CA ARG A 933 27.88 23.01 -31.78
C ARG A 933 27.35 24.10 -32.70
N ASP A 934 28.09 24.36 -33.76
CA ASP A 934 27.67 25.28 -34.81
C ASP A 934 26.41 24.75 -35.50
N THR A 935 25.42 25.63 -35.66
CA THR A 935 24.14 25.35 -36.31
C THR A 935 24.12 25.83 -37.77
N ALA A 936 25.14 26.57 -38.21
CA ALA A 936 25.20 27.08 -39.58
C ALA A 936 25.25 25.94 -40.61
N GLY A 937 24.21 25.85 -41.45
CA GLY A 937 24.09 24.84 -42.50
C GLY A 937 23.73 23.43 -42.03
N VAL A 938 23.33 23.26 -40.76
CA VAL A 938 22.92 21.97 -40.19
C VAL A 938 21.45 21.70 -40.48
N PRO A 939 21.06 20.48 -40.89
CA PRO A 939 19.66 20.14 -41.13
C PRO A 939 18.75 20.32 -39.90
N GLU A 940 17.55 20.84 -40.12
CA GLU A 940 16.52 20.95 -39.09
C GLU A 940 16.01 19.56 -38.65
N CYS A 941 15.61 19.44 -37.39
CA CYS A 941 14.92 18.28 -36.85
C CYS A 941 13.80 18.73 -35.94
N SER A 942 12.61 18.15 -36.09
CA SER A 942 11.46 18.50 -35.25
C SER A 942 10.56 17.30 -35.01
N PHE A 943 9.80 17.32 -33.93
CA PHE A 943 8.68 16.40 -33.76
C PHE A 943 7.45 17.14 -33.24
N LYS A 944 6.29 16.57 -33.57
CA LYS A 944 4.99 16.97 -33.03
C LYS A 944 4.33 15.73 -32.48
N VAL A 945 4.10 15.71 -31.17
CA VAL A 945 3.54 14.58 -30.44
C VAL A 945 2.37 14.99 -29.57
N THR A 946 1.41 14.10 -29.42
CA THR A 946 0.42 14.13 -28.35
C THR A 946 0.85 13.09 -27.32
N MET A 947 1.01 13.53 -26.08
CA MET A 947 1.26 12.65 -24.95
C MET A 947 -0.04 12.23 -24.31
N SER A 948 -0.19 10.93 -24.06
CA SER A 948 -1.40 10.35 -23.48
C SER A 948 -1.09 9.60 -22.19
N ILE A 949 -1.66 10.09 -21.09
CA ILE A 949 -1.71 9.43 -19.79
C ILE A 949 -3.01 8.62 -19.73
N GLY A 950 -2.90 7.31 -19.52
CA GLY A 950 -4.06 6.42 -19.41
C GLY A 950 -4.88 6.67 -18.15
N ASP A 951 -4.20 6.83 -17.01
CA ASP A 951 -4.80 7.14 -15.71
C ASP A 951 -3.85 8.04 -14.89
N VAL A 952 -4.36 9.17 -14.39
CA VAL A 952 -3.58 10.18 -13.66
C VAL A 952 -3.13 9.67 -12.28
N ASN A 953 -3.89 8.80 -11.63
CA ASN A 953 -3.44 8.21 -10.36
C ASN A 953 -2.23 7.31 -10.61
N GLU A 954 -2.36 6.41 -11.60
CA GLU A 954 -1.30 5.48 -11.98
C GLU A 954 -0.02 6.22 -12.40
N PHE A 955 -0.17 7.30 -13.18
CA PHE A 955 0.94 8.13 -13.61
C PHE A 955 1.69 8.79 -12.45
N VAL A 956 0.96 9.40 -11.50
CA VAL A 956 1.57 10.10 -10.35
C VAL A 956 2.21 9.12 -9.36
N GLU A 957 1.64 7.92 -9.21
CA GLU A 957 2.08 6.93 -8.24
C GLU A 957 3.23 6.04 -8.76
N SER A 958 3.34 5.87 -10.07
CA SER A 958 4.39 5.10 -10.73
C SER A 958 5.75 5.81 -10.67
N ALA A 959 6.82 5.11 -10.29
CA ALA A 959 8.18 5.67 -10.30
C ALA A 959 8.68 6.16 -11.68
N ASP A 960 8.15 5.59 -12.77
CA ASP A 960 8.55 5.93 -14.13
C ASP A 960 7.70 7.06 -14.76
N HIS A 961 6.58 7.48 -14.14
CA HIS A 961 5.68 8.54 -14.64
C HIS A 961 5.48 8.51 -16.19
N GLU A 962 5.09 7.36 -16.70
CA GLU A 962 5.12 7.08 -18.14
C GLU A 962 3.84 7.56 -18.86
N ALA A 963 4.01 8.25 -19.98
CA ALA A 963 2.96 8.59 -20.94
C ALA A 963 3.30 8.03 -22.33
N ARG A 964 2.28 7.65 -23.12
CA ARG A 964 2.46 7.21 -24.52
C ARG A 964 2.61 8.39 -25.45
N LEU A 965 3.38 8.21 -26.52
CA LEU A 965 3.61 9.23 -27.55
C LEU A 965 2.96 8.82 -28.88
N GLU A 966 2.07 9.66 -29.41
CA GLU A 966 1.55 9.54 -30.79
C GLU A 966 1.91 10.80 -31.59
N GLY A 967 2.31 10.66 -32.86
CA GLY A 967 2.67 11.85 -33.66
C GLY A 967 3.59 11.59 -34.84
N SER A 968 4.40 12.59 -35.16
CA SER A 968 5.36 12.55 -36.28
C SER A 968 6.67 13.24 -35.93
N ILE A 969 7.75 12.75 -36.53
CA ILE A 969 9.09 13.35 -36.50
C ILE A 969 9.51 13.75 -37.92
N SER A 970 10.16 14.89 -38.06
CA SER A 970 10.53 15.51 -39.33
C SER A 970 11.99 15.93 -39.35
N PHE A 971 12.67 15.71 -40.47
CA PHE A 971 14.07 16.10 -40.69
C PHE A 971 14.21 16.92 -41.97
N GLY A 972 14.95 18.02 -41.92
CA GLY A 972 15.32 18.83 -43.09
C GLY A 972 16.21 18.06 -44.06
N GLU A 973 17.06 17.18 -43.54
CA GLU A 973 17.79 16.16 -44.31
C GLU A 973 18.06 14.94 -43.43
N PHE A 974 17.72 13.74 -43.91
CA PHE A 974 17.99 12.48 -43.21
C PHE A 974 18.16 11.35 -44.23
N LEU A 975 19.21 10.53 -44.06
CA LEU A 975 19.56 9.43 -44.98
C LEU A 975 19.66 9.85 -46.46
N GLY A 976 20.13 11.08 -46.72
CA GLY A 976 20.26 11.63 -48.08
C GLY A 976 18.94 12.10 -48.72
N GLN A 977 17.83 12.06 -47.98
CA GLN A 977 16.54 12.61 -48.39
C GLN A 977 16.30 13.97 -47.72
N ARG A 978 15.75 14.93 -48.45
CA ARG A 978 15.43 16.27 -47.93
C ARG A 978 13.97 16.39 -47.51
N SER A 979 13.72 17.10 -46.43
CA SER A 979 12.38 17.43 -45.89
C SER A 979 11.48 16.20 -45.69
N VAL A 980 11.98 15.21 -44.97
CA VAL A 980 11.25 13.96 -44.70
C VAL A 980 10.48 14.02 -43.39
N THR A 981 9.35 13.32 -43.32
CA THR A 981 8.56 13.17 -42.10
C THR A 981 8.14 11.72 -41.94
N TYR A 982 8.39 11.16 -40.75
CA TYR A 982 8.03 9.80 -40.38
C TYR A 982 6.96 9.83 -39.30
N ARG A 983 6.04 8.87 -39.38
CA ARG A 983 5.06 8.65 -38.32
C ARG A 983 5.75 7.94 -37.16
N ILE A 984 5.48 8.39 -35.94
CA ILE A 984 5.98 7.77 -34.72
C ILE A 984 5.20 6.48 -34.46
N ASP A 985 5.92 5.44 -34.02
CA ASP A 985 5.33 4.20 -33.58
C ASP A 985 4.78 4.35 -32.16
N GLU A 986 3.46 4.52 -32.04
CA GLU A 986 2.76 4.77 -30.78
C GLU A 986 2.83 3.61 -29.77
N ARG A 987 3.15 2.38 -30.21
CA ARG A 987 3.26 1.21 -29.32
C ARG A 987 4.59 1.17 -28.59
N ARG A 988 5.64 1.63 -29.26
CA ARG A 988 7.03 1.61 -28.77
C ARG A 988 7.50 2.96 -28.24
N SER A 989 6.78 4.03 -28.52
CA SER A 989 7.19 5.38 -28.13
C SER A 989 6.52 5.84 -26.83
N TYR A 990 7.35 6.23 -25.87
CA TYR A 990 6.89 6.67 -24.56
C TYR A 990 7.76 7.80 -24.01
N PHE A 991 7.23 8.45 -23.00
CA PHE A 991 7.80 9.59 -22.33
C PHE A 991 7.75 9.37 -20.82
N ASN A 992 8.88 9.51 -20.15
CA ASN A 992 8.94 9.55 -18.69
C ASN A 992 8.99 10.99 -18.23
N TYR A 993 8.01 11.40 -17.44
CA TYR A 993 7.93 12.76 -16.94
C TYR A 993 8.57 12.89 -15.56
N LEU A 994 9.65 13.68 -15.46
CA LEU A 994 10.29 14.02 -14.19
C LEU A 994 10.68 12.77 -13.36
N ARG A 995 11.18 11.73 -14.03
CA ARG A 995 11.68 10.53 -13.37
C ARG A 995 12.94 10.86 -12.58
N VAL A 996 13.06 10.33 -11.37
CA VAL A 996 14.30 10.45 -10.59
C VAL A 996 15.34 9.48 -11.13
N ASN A 997 16.49 10.00 -11.52
CA ASN A 997 17.64 9.15 -11.80
C ASN A 997 18.24 8.67 -10.46
N SER A 998 18.30 7.36 -10.26
CA SER A 998 18.77 6.77 -9.00
C SER A 998 20.28 6.95 -8.76
N GLU A 999 21.07 7.20 -9.81
CA GLU A 999 22.52 7.38 -9.71
C GLU A 999 22.89 8.84 -9.38
N THR A 1000 22.18 9.80 -9.97
CA THR A 1000 22.46 11.24 -9.80
C THR A 1000 21.55 11.91 -8.77
N GLY A 1001 20.37 11.35 -8.50
CA GLY A 1001 19.33 11.96 -7.67
C GLY A 1001 18.54 13.07 -8.37
N GLU A 1002 18.94 13.46 -9.59
CA GLU A 1002 18.33 14.55 -10.38
C GLU A 1002 17.06 14.05 -11.10
N ALA A 1003 16.12 14.96 -11.36
CA ALA A 1003 14.94 14.67 -12.18
C ALA A 1003 15.28 14.78 -13.67
N GLU A 1004 14.77 13.85 -14.46
CA GLU A 1004 14.95 13.82 -15.91
C GLU A 1004 13.60 13.67 -16.60
N MET A 1005 13.42 14.37 -17.72
CA MET A 1005 12.37 14.02 -18.68
C MET A 1005 13.01 13.22 -19.82
N ARG A 1006 12.51 12.00 -20.05
CA ARG A 1006 13.09 11.09 -21.04
C ARG A 1006 12.11 10.80 -22.15
N TYR A 1007 12.57 10.95 -23.37
CA TYR A 1007 11.82 10.69 -24.60
C TYR A 1007 12.40 9.46 -25.26
N PHE A 1008 11.53 8.52 -25.59
CA PHE A 1008 11.86 7.37 -26.42
C PHE A 1008 10.91 7.41 -27.61
N ILE A 1009 11.40 7.92 -28.72
CA ILE A 1009 10.61 8.10 -29.95
C ILE A 1009 11.14 7.13 -30.99
N GLU A 1010 10.38 6.08 -31.24
CA GLU A 1010 10.69 5.11 -32.27
C GLU A 1010 9.89 5.40 -33.54
N PHE A 1011 10.55 5.35 -34.69
CA PHE A 1011 9.89 5.58 -35.98
C PHE A 1011 10.50 4.68 -37.09
N PRO A 1012 9.67 4.06 -37.92
CA PRO A 1012 10.11 3.31 -39.09
C PRO A 1012 10.22 4.19 -40.34
N THR A 1013 11.13 3.80 -41.24
CA THR A 1013 11.18 4.29 -42.62
C THR A 1013 10.36 3.40 -43.56
N PRO A 1014 9.91 3.90 -44.73
CA PRO A 1014 9.23 3.08 -45.74
C PRO A 1014 10.03 1.86 -46.20
N GLU A 1015 11.36 1.93 -46.13
CA GLU A 1015 12.29 0.84 -46.48
C GLU A 1015 12.47 -0.19 -45.36
N GLY A 1016 11.75 -0.06 -44.25
CA GLY A 1016 11.73 -1.02 -43.14
C GLY A 1016 12.84 -0.84 -42.09
N ARG A 1017 13.72 0.17 -42.24
CA ARG A 1017 14.72 0.51 -41.21
C ARG A 1017 14.04 1.25 -40.06
N ARG A 1018 14.42 0.91 -38.82
CA ARG A 1018 13.87 1.51 -37.60
C ARG A 1018 14.88 2.39 -36.90
N PHE A 1019 14.41 3.50 -36.36
CA PHE A 1019 15.23 4.46 -35.64
C PHE A 1019 14.63 4.77 -34.28
N LEU A 1020 15.49 4.91 -33.29
CA LEU A 1020 15.13 5.35 -31.94
C LEU A 1020 15.80 6.68 -31.67
N LEU A 1021 15.00 7.72 -31.47
CA LEU A 1021 15.46 8.97 -30.90
C LEU A 1021 15.29 8.88 -29.38
N GLU A 1022 16.40 8.78 -28.66
CA GLU A 1022 16.44 8.92 -27.21
C GLU A 1022 16.71 10.38 -26.87
N GLY A 1023 15.78 11.02 -26.18
CA GLY A 1023 15.90 12.41 -25.75
C GLY A 1023 15.94 12.54 -24.23
N ARG A 1024 16.75 13.46 -23.72
CA ARG A 1024 16.84 13.77 -22.29
C ARG A 1024 16.75 15.27 -22.07
N LYS A 1025 15.87 15.68 -21.16
CA LYS A 1025 15.91 17.00 -20.52
C LYS A 1025 16.40 16.78 -19.09
N TYR A 1026 17.49 17.45 -18.74
CA TYR A 1026 18.10 17.39 -17.41
C TYR A 1026 17.49 18.51 -16.57
N MET A 1027 16.85 18.19 -15.44
CA MET A 1027 16.37 19.22 -14.51
C MET A 1027 17.45 19.42 -13.45
N GLN A 1028 18.08 20.60 -13.39
CA GLN A 1028 19.34 20.77 -12.67
C GLN A 1028 19.28 21.75 -11.51
N LYS A 1029 20.11 21.48 -10.49
CA LYS A 1029 20.54 22.43 -9.46
C LYS A 1029 21.94 22.94 -9.78
N ASP A 1030 22.05 24.02 -10.54
CA ASP A 1030 23.32 24.72 -10.70
C ASP A 1030 23.32 26.05 -9.90
N GLU A 1031 24.48 26.69 -9.70
CA GLU A 1031 24.62 27.88 -8.83
C GLU A 1031 23.81 29.12 -9.29
N LYS A 1032 23.00 29.03 -10.36
CA LYS A 1032 22.30 30.16 -11.00
C LYS A 1032 20.78 30.25 -10.74
N GLY A 1033 20.17 29.28 -10.05
CA GLY A 1033 18.77 29.33 -9.58
C GLY A 1033 17.68 29.34 -10.69
N VAL A 1034 16.51 29.97 -10.43
CA VAL A 1034 15.28 30.01 -11.27
C VAL A 1034 15.49 30.26 -12.76
N ARG A 1035 16.58 30.96 -13.14
CA ARG A 1035 16.85 31.36 -14.53
C ARG A 1035 17.05 30.16 -15.45
N GLU A 1036 17.38 28.99 -14.93
CA GLU A 1036 17.60 27.78 -15.73
C GLU A 1036 16.36 26.89 -15.90
N ILE A 1037 15.29 27.12 -15.12
CA ILE A 1037 14.04 26.33 -15.20
C ILE A 1037 13.48 26.33 -16.62
N LEU A 1038 13.38 27.50 -17.25
CA LEU A 1038 12.81 27.61 -18.58
C LEU A 1038 13.73 26.96 -19.64
N PRO A 1039 15.05 27.23 -19.69
CA PRO A 1039 15.99 26.49 -20.52
C PRO A 1039 15.93 24.97 -20.36
N ASP A 1040 15.86 24.44 -19.13
CA ASP A 1040 15.86 23.00 -18.85
C ASP A 1040 14.56 22.33 -19.26
N TYR A 1041 13.41 22.97 -19.06
CA TYR A 1041 12.11 22.47 -19.53
C TYR A 1041 11.96 22.53 -21.05
N THR A 1042 12.69 23.44 -21.71
CA THR A 1042 12.55 23.71 -23.15
C THR A 1042 13.64 23.06 -24.00
N THR A 1043 14.79 22.67 -23.45
CA THR A 1043 15.93 22.14 -24.21
C THR A 1043 16.01 20.62 -24.10
N LEU A 1044 16.02 19.94 -25.24
CA LEU A 1044 16.10 18.49 -25.34
C LEU A 1044 17.37 18.07 -26.08
N TYR A 1045 18.21 17.32 -25.38
CA TYR A 1045 19.41 16.67 -25.93
C TYR A 1045 19.00 15.31 -26.47
N THR A 1046 19.35 15.00 -27.72
CA THR A 1046 18.89 13.78 -28.39
C THR A 1046 20.01 12.99 -29.01
N HIS A 1047 19.86 11.67 -28.97
CA HIS A 1047 20.70 10.71 -29.66
C HIS A 1047 19.80 9.89 -30.58
N LEU A 1048 20.19 9.81 -31.84
CA LEU A 1048 19.47 9.02 -32.82
C LEU A 1048 20.24 7.73 -33.06
N TYR A 1049 19.55 6.61 -32.86
CA TYR A 1049 20.08 5.28 -33.09
C TYR A 1049 19.36 4.61 -34.25
N GLU A 1050 20.09 3.87 -35.05
CA GLU A 1050 19.53 2.82 -35.89
C GLU A 1050 19.41 1.54 -35.06
N LEU A 1051 18.23 0.93 -35.08
CA LEU A 1051 17.98 -0.34 -34.42
C LEU A 1051 18.31 -1.48 -35.40
N ALA A 1052 19.40 -2.20 -35.15
CA ALA A 1052 19.85 -3.34 -35.94
C ALA A 1052 19.76 -4.64 -35.13
N ALA A 1053 19.85 -5.79 -35.81
CA ALA A 1053 19.71 -7.11 -35.18
C ALA A 1053 20.81 -7.43 -34.13
N ASP A 1054 21.95 -6.76 -34.19
CA ASP A 1054 23.11 -6.91 -33.30
C ASP A 1054 23.23 -5.82 -32.22
N GLY A 1055 22.26 -4.88 -32.15
CA GLY A 1055 22.21 -3.82 -31.15
C GLY A 1055 21.80 -2.46 -31.70
N LYS A 1056 22.00 -1.41 -30.89
CA LYS A 1056 21.72 -0.03 -31.30
C LYS A 1056 23.00 0.62 -31.83
N LYS A 1057 22.95 1.22 -33.02
CA LYS A 1057 24.08 1.97 -33.61
C LYS A 1057 23.75 3.46 -33.63
N GLU A 1058 24.56 4.27 -32.95
CA GLU A 1058 24.36 5.73 -32.95
C GLU A 1058 24.66 6.32 -34.33
N LEU A 1059 23.73 7.13 -34.84
CA LEU A 1059 23.83 7.82 -36.13
C LEU A 1059 24.15 9.29 -36.00
N GLY A 1060 23.96 9.87 -34.83
CA GLY A 1060 24.19 11.28 -34.58
C GLY A 1060 23.41 11.78 -33.38
N THR A 1061 23.60 13.06 -33.11
CA THR A 1061 23.01 13.75 -31.97
C THR A 1061 22.23 14.98 -32.45
N GLY A 1062 21.26 15.43 -31.66
CA GLY A 1062 20.44 16.59 -31.98
C GLY A 1062 20.12 17.42 -30.76
N LEU A 1063 19.81 18.70 -31.00
CA LEU A 1063 19.37 19.65 -29.99
C LEU A 1063 18.04 20.22 -30.44
N LEU A 1064 16.97 19.96 -29.69
CA LEU A 1064 15.63 20.50 -29.99
C LEU A 1064 15.16 21.41 -28.88
N LYS A 1065 14.37 22.42 -29.24
CA LYS A 1065 13.76 23.40 -28.34
C LYS A 1065 12.24 23.48 -28.52
N PHE A 1066 11.54 23.78 -27.43
CA PHE A 1066 10.09 23.98 -27.43
C PHE A 1066 9.72 25.37 -27.99
N ARG A 1067 8.86 25.43 -29.02
CA ARG A 1067 8.64 26.67 -29.80
C ARG A 1067 7.69 27.70 -29.18
N THR A 1068 7.00 27.39 -28.07
CA THR A 1068 5.89 28.24 -27.57
C THR A 1068 6.31 29.32 -26.56
N PHE A 1069 7.60 29.43 -26.19
CA PHE A 1069 8.07 30.35 -25.14
C PHE A 1069 9.39 31.04 -25.50
N GLU A 1070 9.33 32.03 -26.40
CA GLU A 1070 10.43 33.00 -26.60
C GLU A 1070 10.12 34.41 -26.03
N ASP A 1071 8.99 34.60 -25.34
CA ASP A 1071 8.60 35.90 -24.76
C ASP A 1071 8.22 35.81 -23.27
N LEU A 1072 9.05 36.40 -22.41
CA LEU A 1072 8.83 36.49 -20.94
C LEU A 1072 7.58 37.31 -20.57
N PHE A 1073 7.07 38.18 -21.45
CA PHE A 1073 5.87 38.97 -21.20
C PHE A 1073 4.56 38.23 -21.50
N ALA A 1074 4.62 37.08 -22.19
CA ALA A 1074 3.45 36.24 -22.47
C ALA A 1074 3.08 35.29 -21.31
N VAL A 1075 3.92 35.17 -20.28
CA VAL A 1075 3.76 34.27 -19.12
C VAL A 1075 2.78 34.83 -18.07
N GLY A 1076 1.85 35.69 -18.49
CA GLY A 1076 0.81 36.24 -17.63
C GLY A 1076 -0.41 35.33 -17.42
N ASN A 1077 -0.49 34.16 -18.06
CA ASN A 1077 -1.68 33.32 -17.93
C ASN A 1077 -1.39 31.82 -17.74
N LEU A 1078 -1.15 31.45 -16.48
CA LEU A 1078 -1.20 30.07 -15.98
C LEU A 1078 -2.45 29.32 -16.47
N ALA A 1079 -3.58 30.01 -16.71
CA ALA A 1079 -4.80 29.42 -17.25
C ALA A 1079 -4.67 28.92 -18.70
N GLY A 1080 -3.77 29.49 -19.52
CA GLY A 1080 -3.51 29.04 -20.90
C GLY A 1080 -2.69 27.74 -20.96
N PHE A 1081 -1.70 27.62 -20.08
CA PHE A 1081 -0.96 26.38 -19.86
C PHE A 1081 -1.88 25.29 -19.30
N LEU A 1082 -2.69 25.61 -18.28
CA LEU A 1082 -3.72 24.72 -17.72
C LEU A 1082 -4.76 24.26 -18.75
N ALA A 1083 -5.13 25.13 -19.69
CA ALA A 1083 -6.09 24.81 -20.76
C ALA A 1083 -5.54 23.85 -21.84
N SER A 1084 -4.22 23.67 -21.94
CA SER A 1084 -3.62 22.70 -22.87
C SER A 1084 -3.72 21.24 -22.38
N PHE A 1085 -3.92 21.03 -21.08
CA PHE A 1085 -4.12 19.71 -20.49
C PHE A 1085 -5.59 19.30 -20.58
N ARG A 1086 -5.88 18.34 -21.47
CA ARG A 1086 -7.23 17.80 -21.66
C ARG A 1086 -7.39 16.56 -20.80
N VAL A 1087 -8.19 16.64 -19.75
CA VAL A 1087 -8.59 15.47 -18.95
C VAL A 1087 -9.54 14.61 -19.77
N THR A 1088 -9.29 13.30 -19.79
CA THR A 1088 -10.09 12.31 -20.52
C THR A 1088 -10.75 11.34 -19.53
N GLY A 1089 -11.84 10.68 -19.95
CA GLY A 1089 -12.54 9.69 -19.12
C GLY A 1089 -13.62 10.25 -18.19
N THR A 1090 -13.82 11.57 -18.14
CA THR A 1090 -14.96 12.21 -17.43
C THR A 1090 -15.39 13.52 -18.06
N ASN A 1091 -16.67 13.86 -17.90
CA ASN A 1091 -17.24 15.18 -18.23
C ASN A 1091 -17.58 15.99 -16.97
N ASP A 1092 -17.26 15.51 -15.76
CA ASP A 1092 -17.50 16.24 -14.51
C ASP A 1092 -16.43 17.33 -14.30
N PRO A 1093 -16.79 18.62 -14.28
CA PRO A 1093 -15.85 19.73 -14.13
C PRO A 1093 -15.02 19.67 -12.83
N ARG A 1094 -15.58 19.11 -11.75
CA ARG A 1094 -14.86 18.99 -10.47
C ARG A 1094 -13.75 17.95 -10.56
N VAL A 1095 -14.03 16.81 -11.20
CA VAL A 1095 -13.05 15.74 -11.40
C VAL A 1095 -11.96 16.18 -12.38
N GLN A 1096 -12.32 16.93 -13.42
CA GLN A 1096 -11.34 17.52 -14.35
C GLN A 1096 -10.40 18.49 -13.64
N LEU A 1097 -10.93 19.39 -12.81
CA LEU A 1097 -10.11 20.32 -12.02
C LEU A 1097 -9.21 19.58 -11.02
N MET A 1098 -9.73 18.57 -10.31
CA MET A 1098 -8.91 17.78 -9.38
C MET A 1098 -7.78 17.04 -10.09
N ALA A 1099 -8.02 16.48 -11.29
CA ALA A 1099 -7.00 15.83 -12.08
C ALA A 1099 -5.89 16.79 -12.53
N GLN A 1100 -6.27 17.99 -12.99
CA GLN A 1100 -5.31 19.04 -13.35
C GLN A 1100 -4.48 19.50 -12.14
N MET A 1101 -5.14 19.74 -10.99
CA MET A 1101 -4.45 20.18 -9.77
C MET A 1101 -3.50 19.12 -9.21
N ARG A 1102 -3.87 17.83 -9.26
CA ARG A 1102 -3.00 16.73 -8.85
C ARG A 1102 -1.76 16.61 -9.74
N PHE A 1103 -1.92 16.73 -11.06
CA PHE A 1103 -0.80 16.74 -12.01
C PHE A 1103 0.12 17.96 -11.82
N LEU A 1104 -0.45 19.15 -11.57
CA LEU A 1104 0.33 20.35 -11.27
C LEU A 1104 1.11 20.22 -9.96
N ALA A 1105 0.47 19.71 -8.90
CA ALA A 1105 1.14 19.50 -7.62
C ALA A 1105 2.30 18.50 -7.75
N PHE A 1106 2.10 17.45 -8.54
CA PHE A 1106 3.13 16.51 -8.93
C PHE A 1106 4.30 17.20 -9.63
N THR A 1107 4.03 18.00 -10.66
CA THR A 1107 5.05 18.77 -11.38
C THR A 1107 5.81 19.73 -10.46
N GLY A 1108 5.08 20.46 -9.62
CA GLY A 1108 5.65 21.43 -8.68
C GLY A 1108 6.64 20.80 -7.69
N GLN A 1109 6.43 19.53 -7.32
CA GLN A 1109 7.33 18.83 -6.39
C GLN A 1109 8.74 18.68 -6.94
N PHE A 1110 8.89 18.46 -8.24
CA PHE A 1110 10.21 18.35 -8.87
C PHE A 1110 10.84 19.71 -9.12
N VAL A 1111 10.06 20.72 -9.52
CA VAL A 1111 10.60 22.08 -9.65
C VAL A 1111 11.20 22.55 -8.32
N GLN A 1112 10.52 22.27 -7.21
CA GLN A 1112 11.02 22.58 -5.86
C GLN A 1112 12.20 21.70 -5.43
N ARG A 1113 12.31 20.47 -5.94
CA ARG A 1113 13.40 19.56 -5.61
C ARG A 1113 14.69 19.93 -6.34
N GLU A 1114 14.58 20.30 -7.61
CA GLU A 1114 15.72 20.46 -8.51
C GLU A 1114 16.24 21.90 -8.57
N TYR A 1115 15.41 22.93 -8.35
CA TYR A 1115 15.83 24.33 -8.49
C TYR A 1115 15.75 25.09 -7.17
N ASP A 1116 16.73 25.99 -6.95
CA ASP A 1116 16.70 26.96 -5.85
C ASP A 1116 16.02 28.26 -6.34
N PRO A 1117 14.81 28.59 -5.84
CA PRO A 1117 14.06 29.70 -6.38
C PRO A 1117 14.65 31.10 -6.09
N LEU A 1118 15.72 31.23 -5.28
CA LEU A 1118 16.19 32.53 -4.78
C LEU A 1118 17.67 32.93 -5.03
N ALA A 1119 18.43 32.27 -5.91
CA ALA A 1119 19.78 32.75 -6.24
C ALA A 1119 19.74 34.19 -6.84
N LEU A 1120 20.15 35.21 -6.08
CA LEU A 1120 20.31 36.59 -6.55
C LEU A 1120 21.72 36.82 -7.14
N PRO A 1121 21.86 37.63 -8.20
CA PRO A 1121 23.15 37.85 -8.84
C PRO A 1121 24.11 38.65 -7.94
N ILE A 1122 25.31 38.11 -7.70
CA ILE A 1122 26.43 38.90 -7.17
C ILE A 1122 26.76 39.97 -8.22
N ARG A 1123 26.48 41.24 -7.91
CA ARG A 1123 27.05 42.37 -8.67
C ARG A 1123 28.56 42.38 -8.41
N THR A 1124 29.34 41.87 -9.33
CA THR A 1124 30.75 42.25 -9.43
C THR A 1124 30.80 43.70 -9.89
N GLU A 1125 30.86 44.64 -8.95
CA GLU A 1125 31.32 45.99 -9.26
C GLU A 1125 32.77 45.90 -9.72
N ALA A 1126 32.99 46.29 -10.97
CA ALA A 1126 34.30 46.44 -11.54
C ALA A 1126 35.10 47.46 -10.72
N ALA A 1127 36.33 47.09 -10.39
CA ALA A 1127 37.34 48.02 -9.90
C ALA A 1127 37.51 49.18 -10.90
N GLY A 1128 36.98 50.35 -10.55
CA GLY A 1128 37.30 51.63 -11.16
C GLY A 1128 37.86 52.54 -10.07
N GLY A 1129 39.17 52.79 -10.11
CA GLY A 1129 39.86 53.58 -9.09
C GLY A 1129 39.71 55.09 -9.25
N GLY A 1130 40.07 55.78 -8.17
CA GLY A 1130 40.58 57.15 -8.17
C GLY A 1130 39.62 58.23 -7.69
N GLY A 1131 39.91 58.82 -6.52
CA GLY A 1131 39.39 60.12 -6.08
C GLY A 1131 38.93 60.14 -4.64
#